data_AF-A0A0K1ETI4-F1
#
_entry.id   AF-A0A0K1ETI4-F1
#
_cell.length_a   1.000
_cell.length_b   1.000
_cell.length_c   1.000
_cell.angle_alpha   90.00
_cell.angle_beta   90.00
_cell.angle_gamma   90.00
#
_symmetry.space_group_name_H-M   'P 1'
#
loop_
_entity.id
_entity.type
_entity.pdbx_description
1 polymer ?
#
loop_
_entity_poly.entity_id
_entity_poly.type
_entity_poly.pdbx_seq_one_letter_code
_entity_poly.pdbx_strand_id
1 'polypeptide(L)'
;MRQAPPRRAALSLLTLCLITLLGALGCAGDLAPDLLNVVDVVPRIVDAGDRLEILGNNLPTGEKREAVVVFEGELRRAGQPPLTRQRIEIDRAQMTGDRVSLRFNESLQGQFCGQGDEAIHTTFRGKVTVRVASVGRGALEVKGTVEGVEIDFVPPTPRRAIIDARNREGSRALEYLGIAASNDTPPAGGLLINAVRPGSPANDTGLVAGDVIVAFEGVRVLSLADVIPSGHERTPEIVTQQGNGPLLKRTISVEAFKPSGSSDLLGAGILLGTAAGIILFFLLPTARILAWFERRVASRLRSGGRTLSPSDVIADAVRALLKEDRTPRERDRTKLRLTPYLVFIGVSATFVVMPFGQYLVATDLDIGVLFVIALTALLMIGLLTGGGASHARWSPLAGLRSVGQILSYQLPAIVAVCCVIMMTGSLRVADIIGVQGGTAGTPFEVGGWPWFWFVFRSPVTFLLFTLYIVATLAEGSRPHASVPEAEGPTPGATSPAHSGLRQTLFFFAEWANVLVMCGVASALFLGGWQIPGVSAAIVETRPGLQALGALLFLVKSWTLILGVVWLRWVLPRVRLDQMTSLCWRWLVPLALTAALLTGLWTVAQVPQATQLVISVVTFALSFLLLAHFTHRVRETLRSTRTQLHLNPFL
;
A
#
# COMPACT_ATOMS: atom_id res chain seq x y z
N MET A 1 47.96 -43.03 2.72
CA MET A 1 47.97 -42.51 1.34
C MET A 1 47.50 -41.06 1.38
N ARG A 2 48.34 -40.10 0.98
CA ARG A 2 48.02 -38.67 0.93
C ARG A 2 47.05 -38.40 -0.24
N GLN A 3 45.91 -37.78 0.01
CA GLN A 3 45.05 -37.21 -1.04
C GLN A 3 45.17 -35.68 -1.03
N ALA A 4 45.39 -35.13 -2.21
CA ALA A 4 45.66 -33.71 -2.48
C ALA A 4 44.38 -32.84 -2.38
N PRO A 5 44.49 -31.54 -2.03
CA PRO A 5 43.36 -30.62 -2.05
C PRO A 5 43.07 -30.06 -3.47
N PRO A 6 41.83 -29.60 -3.74
CA PRO A 6 41.35 -29.32 -5.10
C PRO A 6 41.84 -27.96 -5.64
N ARG A 7 42.74 -27.99 -6.63
CA ARG A 7 43.29 -26.82 -7.35
C ARG A 7 42.25 -25.96 -8.11
N ARG A 8 40.99 -26.39 -8.23
CA ARG A 8 39.96 -25.69 -9.03
C ARG A 8 39.33 -24.49 -8.33
N ALA A 9 39.31 -24.44 -6.99
CA ALA A 9 38.74 -23.32 -6.24
C ALA A 9 39.67 -22.08 -6.20
N ALA A 10 40.98 -22.29 -6.30
CA ALA A 10 41.95 -21.18 -6.27
C ALA A 10 41.94 -20.37 -7.58
N LEU A 11 41.71 -21.02 -8.73
CA LEU A 11 41.69 -20.35 -10.03
C LEU A 11 40.42 -19.50 -10.24
N SER A 12 39.29 -19.94 -9.70
CA SER A 12 38.02 -19.19 -9.74
C SER A 12 38.02 -17.98 -8.81
N LEU A 13 38.70 -18.06 -7.66
CA LEU A 13 38.91 -16.91 -6.76
C LEU A 13 39.85 -15.86 -7.37
N LEU A 14 40.89 -16.29 -8.08
CA LEU A 14 41.84 -15.39 -8.74
C LEU A 14 41.23 -14.64 -9.94
N THR A 15 40.35 -15.30 -10.69
CA THR A 15 39.59 -14.66 -11.79
C THR A 15 38.53 -13.70 -11.26
N LEU A 16 37.87 -14.01 -10.14
CA LEU A 16 36.94 -13.08 -9.49
C LEU A 16 37.67 -11.83 -8.94
N CYS A 17 38.86 -12.00 -8.36
CA CYS A 17 39.70 -10.89 -7.89
C CYS A 17 40.23 -10.00 -9.03
N LEU A 18 40.53 -10.58 -10.20
CA LEU A 18 41.01 -9.81 -11.36
C LEU A 18 39.87 -8.97 -11.97
N ILE A 19 38.64 -9.50 -11.99
CA ILE A 19 37.46 -8.78 -12.48
C ILE A 19 37.06 -7.65 -11.52
N THR A 20 37.20 -7.84 -10.20
CA THR A 20 36.95 -6.76 -9.22
C THR A 20 38.04 -5.68 -9.23
N LEU A 21 39.31 -6.03 -9.50
CA LEU A 21 40.38 -5.04 -9.63
C LEU A 21 40.24 -4.20 -10.91
N LEU A 22 39.83 -4.81 -12.04
CA LEU A 22 39.56 -4.08 -13.29
C LEU A 22 38.29 -3.22 -13.20
N GLY A 23 37.32 -3.59 -12.35
CA GLY A 23 36.15 -2.75 -12.06
C GLY A 23 36.47 -1.50 -11.22
N ALA A 24 37.51 -1.55 -10.37
CA ALA A 24 37.89 -0.45 -9.49
C ALA A 24 38.71 0.65 -10.18
N LEU A 25 39.29 0.38 -11.35
CA LEU A 25 40.05 1.35 -12.16
C LEU A 25 39.17 2.22 -13.07
N GLY A 26 37.84 1.98 -13.08
CA GLY A 26 36.86 2.78 -13.85
C GLY A 26 36.44 4.11 -13.20
N CYS A 27 36.91 4.41 -11.99
CA CYS A 27 36.64 5.68 -11.31
C CYS A 27 37.69 6.74 -11.67
N ALA A 28 37.78 7.09 -12.96
CA ALA A 28 38.54 8.27 -13.38
C ALA A 28 37.65 9.51 -13.21
N GLY A 29 38.07 10.44 -12.36
CA GLY A 29 37.38 11.70 -12.11
C GLY A 29 37.30 12.63 -13.33
N ASP A 30 36.29 13.50 -13.33
CA ASP A 30 35.97 14.51 -14.33
C ASP A 30 37.16 15.41 -14.70
N LEU A 31 37.88 15.06 -15.79
CA LEU A 31 39.02 15.82 -16.33
C LEU A 31 38.66 16.67 -17.56
N ALA A 32 37.37 16.80 -17.91
CA ALA A 32 36.95 17.66 -19.02
C ALA A 32 37.16 19.15 -18.68
N PRO A 33 37.87 19.95 -19.50
CA PRO A 33 38.03 21.39 -19.29
C PRO A 33 36.72 22.16 -19.57
N ASP A 34 36.50 23.24 -18.82
CA ASP A 34 35.34 24.13 -18.96
C ASP A 34 35.53 25.01 -20.21
N LEU A 35 34.76 24.73 -21.26
CA LEU A 35 34.91 25.32 -22.60
C LEU A 35 33.62 25.98 -23.10
N LEU A 36 32.49 25.79 -22.41
CA LEU A 36 31.22 26.46 -22.66
C LEU A 36 31.09 27.66 -21.71
N ASN A 37 30.75 28.82 -22.25
CA ASN A 37 30.49 30.02 -21.45
C ASN A 37 29.01 30.06 -21.04
N VAL A 38 28.71 29.57 -19.85
CA VAL A 38 27.37 29.63 -19.25
C VAL A 38 27.35 30.81 -18.27
N VAL A 39 26.32 31.66 -18.39
CA VAL A 39 26.27 32.97 -17.74
C VAL A 39 25.37 32.93 -16.51
N ASP A 40 24.12 32.50 -16.65
CA ASP A 40 23.15 32.52 -15.55
C ASP A 40 21.99 31.53 -15.76
N VAL A 41 21.17 31.33 -14.74
CA VAL A 41 19.96 30.49 -14.77
C VAL A 41 18.73 31.33 -14.38
N VAL A 42 17.69 31.29 -15.23
CA VAL A 42 16.46 32.08 -15.11
C VAL A 42 15.24 31.19 -15.41
N PRO A 43 14.10 31.30 -14.71
CA PRO A 43 13.81 32.19 -13.59
C PRO A 43 14.37 31.68 -12.25
N ARG A 44 14.43 32.58 -11.25
CA ARG A 44 14.87 32.26 -9.86
C ARG A 44 13.79 31.58 -9.03
N ILE A 45 12.53 31.72 -9.43
CA ILE A 45 11.37 31.03 -8.85
C ILE A 45 10.76 30.20 -9.98
N VAL A 46 10.59 28.91 -9.76
CA VAL A 46 10.12 27.95 -10.75
C VAL A 46 8.86 27.27 -10.23
N ASP A 47 7.75 27.48 -10.91
CA ASP A 47 6.49 26.79 -10.63
C ASP A 47 6.37 25.49 -11.43
N ALA A 48 5.45 24.63 -11.00
CA ALA A 48 5.12 23.40 -11.71
C ALA A 48 4.69 23.69 -13.17
N GLY A 49 5.47 23.18 -14.14
CA GLY A 49 5.21 23.34 -15.56
C GLY A 49 5.99 24.47 -16.25
N ASP A 50 6.72 25.30 -15.49
CA ASP A 50 7.56 26.37 -16.02
C ASP A 50 8.76 25.86 -16.83
N ARG A 51 9.36 26.76 -17.60
CA ARG A 51 10.61 26.52 -18.32
C ARG A 51 11.76 27.17 -17.58
N LEU A 52 12.75 26.37 -17.24
CA LEU A 52 14.03 26.83 -16.72
C LEU A 52 15.00 27.01 -17.90
N GLU A 53 15.54 28.21 -18.03
CA GLU A 53 16.46 28.62 -19.09
C GLU A 53 17.83 28.91 -18.49
N ILE A 54 18.84 28.21 -18.99
CA ILE A 54 20.24 28.42 -18.66
C ILE A 54 20.85 29.24 -19.80
N LEU A 55 21.22 30.48 -19.50
CA LEU A 55 21.75 31.45 -20.46
C LEU A 55 23.23 31.17 -20.72
N GLY A 56 23.64 31.22 -21.98
CA GLY A 56 25.04 31.02 -22.38
C GLY A 56 25.40 31.77 -23.64
N ASN A 57 26.69 31.99 -23.87
CA ASN A 57 27.20 32.66 -25.06
C ASN A 57 27.87 31.65 -26.00
N ASN A 58 27.52 31.68 -27.28
CA ASN A 58 28.09 30.82 -28.33
C ASN A 58 27.92 29.32 -28.07
N LEU A 59 26.73 28.90 -27.62
CA LEU A 59 26.43 27.48 -27.45
C LEU A 59 26.41 26.77 -28.82
N PRO A 60 26.94 25.53 -28.91
CA PRO A 60 27.04 24.81 -30.19
C PRO A 60 25.66 24.49 -30.77
N THR A 61 25.43 24.89 -32.02
CA THR A 61 24.12 24.80 -32.72
C THR A 61 24.07 23.72 -33.80
N GLY A 62 24.69 22.56 -33.55
CA GLY A 62 24.77 21.44 -34.49
C GLY A 62 23.55 20.49 -34.51
N GLU A 63 23.66 19.37 -35.25
CA GLU A 63 22.59 18.36 -35.44
C GLU A 63 22.08 17.71 -34.15
N LYS A 64 22.85 17.76 -33.05
CA LYS A 64 22.42 17.33 -31.71
C LYS A 64 22.05 18.54 -30.87
N ARG A 65 20.75 18.80 -30.73
CA ARG A 65 20.17 19.90 -29.94
C ARG A 65 19.95 19.55 -28.47
N GLU A 66 20.61 18.51 -27.96
CA GLU A 66 20.40 17.98 -26.62
C GLU A 66 21.65 18.18 -25.77
N ALA A 67 21.47 18.80 -24.61
CA ALA A 67 22.48 18.94 -23.57
C ALA A 67 22.05 18.16 -22.32
N VAL A 68 23.04 17.74 -21.53
CA VAL A 68 22.82 17.17 -20.20
C VAL A 68 23.07 18.27 -19.19
N VAL A 69 22.10 18.51 -18.30
CA VAL A 69 22.21 19.53 -17.26
C VAL A 69 22.37 18.84 -15.91
N VAL A 70 23.40 19.21 -15.17
CA VAL A 70 23.71 18.64 -13.85
C VAL A 70 23.62 19.72 -12.79
N PHE A 71 22.74 19.54 -11.82
CA PHE A 71 22.63 20.37 -10.63
C PHE A 71 23.42 19.69 -9.49
N GLU A 72 24.46 20.36 -8.99
CA GLU A 72 25.28 19.87 -7.88
C GLU A 72 25.24 20.89 -6.73
N GLY A 73 24.68 20.50 -5.59
CA GLY A 73 24.50 21.45 -4.49
C GLY A 73 23.80 20.91 -3.26
N GLU A 74 23.20 21.85 -2.53
CA GLU A 74 22.38 21.62 -1.35
C GLU A 74 20.92 21.93 -1.67
N LEU A 75 20.02 21.03 -1.25
CA LEU A 75 18.58 21.28 -1.27
C LEU A 75 18.11 21.51 0.16
N ARG A 76 17.51 22.68 0.41
CA ARG A 76 16.88 23.01 1.68
C ARG A 76 15.37 23.01 1.51
N ARG A 77 14.67 22.27 2.36
CA ARG A 77 13.21 22.16 2.37
C ARG A 77 12.67 22.60 3.73
N ALA A 78 11.56 23.31 3.73
CA ALA A 78 10.93 23.74 4.98
C ALA A 78 10.64 22.54 5.89
N GLY A 79 11.06 22.60 7.16
CA GLY A 79 10.84 21.56 8.15
C GLY A 79 11.62 20.25 7.96
N GLN A 80 12.56 20.15 7.01
CA GLN A 80 13.41 18.96 6.80
C GLN A 80 14.90 19.31 6.92
N PRO A 81 15.74 18.36 7.36
CA PRO A 81 17.18 18.59 7.37
C PRO A 81 17.71 18.84 5.95
N PRO A 82 18.75 19.68 5.79
CA PRO A 82 19.33 19.98 4.48
C PRO A 82 19.89 18.73 3.81
N LEU A 83 19.63 18.58 2.52
CA LEU A 83 20.18 17.50 1.70
C LEU A 83 21.45 18.01 1.01
N THR A 84 22.60 17.73 1.60
CA THR A 84 23.91 18.15 1.06
C THR A 84 24.40 17.19 -0.04
N ARG A 85 25.19 17.72 -1.00
CA ARG A 85 25.84 16.97 -2.10
C ARG A 85 24.85 16.23 -3.02
N GLN A 86 23.69 16.83 -3.26
CA GLN A 86 22.75 16.31 -4.23
C GLN A 86 23.27 16.54 -5.64
N ARG A 87 23.18 15.50 -6.48
CA ARG A 87 23.52 15.53 -7.90
C ARG A 87 22.30 15.11 -8.69
N ILE A 88 21.67 16.06 -9.37
CA ILE A 88 20.49 15.83 -10.21
C ILE A 88 20.90 16.01 -11.67
N GLU A 89 20.84 14.93 -12.44
CA GLU A 89 21.20 14.90 -13.85
C GLU A 89 19.94 14.84 -14.70
N ILE A 90 19.86 15.74 -15.68
CA ILE A 90 18.71 15.89 -16.57
C ILE A 90 19.20 15.64 -17.99
N ASP A 91 18.72 14.53 -18.54
CA ASP A 91 18.99 14.17 -19.91
C ASP A 91 18.07 14.94 -20.86
N ARG A 92 18.61 15.30 -22.05
CA ARG A 92 17.86 15.89 -23.17
C ARG A 92 17.27 17.28 -22.94
N ALA A 93 18.02 18.19 -22.33
CA ALA A 93 17.66 19.61 -22.32
C ALA A 93 17.79 20.21 -23.74
N GLN A 94 16.80 20.99 -24.18
CA GLN A 94 16.79 21.56 -25.54
C GLN A 94 17.72 22.77 -25.61
N MET A 95 18.69 22.74 -26.51
CA MET A 95 19.70 23.78 -26.65
C MET A 95 19.47 24.65 -27.90
N THR A 96 19.60 25.96 -27.70
CA THR A 96 19.63 27.02 -28.72
C THR A 96 20.97 27.78 -28.58
N GLY A 97 21.38 28.59 -29.57
CA GLY A 97 22.70 29.24 -29.57
C GLY A 97 23.00 30.18 -28.39
N ASP A 98 21.96 30.64 -27.69
CA ASP A 98 22.03 31.56 -26.56
C ASP A 98 21.49 30.99 -25.22
N ARG A 99 20.83 29.82 -25.25
CA ARG A 99 20.19 29.23 -24.05
C ARG A 99 19.99 27.73 -24.11
N VAL A 100 19.97 27.08 -22.96
CA VAL A 100 19.50 25.71 -22.76
C VAL A 100 18.19 25.74 -21.97
N SER A 101 17.11 25.24 -22.57
CA SER A 101 15.78 25.21 -21.96
C SER A 101 15.40 23.81 -21.50
N LEU A 102 14.87 23.71 -20.29
CA LEU A 102 14.30 22.48 -19.72
C LEU A 102 12.94 22.78 -19.09
N ARG A 103 12.01 21.82 -19.18
CA ARG A 103 10.68 21.97 -18.60
C ARG A 103 10.64 21.32 -17.23
N PHE A 104 10.12 22.04 -16.24
CA PHE A 104 9.94 21.53 -14.88
C PHE A 104 8.72 20.59 -14.84
N ASN A 105 8.95 19.32 -15.17
CA ASN A 105 7.92 18.27 -15.20
C ASN A 105 7.80 17.55 -13.85
N GLU A 106 6.78 16.70 -13.71
CA GLU A 106 6.50 15.96 -12.47
C GLU A 106 7.69 15.08 -12.02
N SER A 107 8.42 14.47 -12.95
CA SER A 107 9.61 13.67 -12.62
C SER A 107 10.75 14.49 -12.01
N LEU A 108 10.98 15.70 -12.54
CA LEU A 108 12.06 16.57 -12.10
C LEU A 108 11.66 17.28 -10.81
N GLN A 109 10.41 17.71 -10.70
CA GLN A 109 9.80 18.17 -9.46
C GLN A 109 9.94 17.14 -8.34
N GLY A 110 9.71 15.85 -8.63
CA GLY A 110 9.91 14.76 -7.69
C GLY A 110 11.33 14.71 -7.10
N GLN A 111 12.34 15.08 -7.88
CA GLN A 111 13.75 15.10 -7.45
C GLN A 111 14.06 16.33 -6.58
N PHE A 112 13.52 17.51 -6.92
CA PHE A 112 13.73 18.75 -6.16
C PHE A 112 12.83 18.85 -4.92
N CYS A 113 11.51 18.83 -5.13
CA CYS A 113 10.49 19.10 -4.11
C CYS A 113 9.98 17.87 -3.36
N GLY A 114 10.15 16.67 -3.92
CA GLY A 114 9.46 15.45 -3.47
C GLY A 114 8.22 15.13 -4.30
N GLN A 115 7.62 13.95 -4.09
CA GLN A 115 6.55 13.41 -4.94
C GLN A 115 5.15 13.62 -4.36
N GLY A 116 4.18 13.88 -5.25
CA GLY A 116 2.76 13.98 -4.92
C GLY A 116 2.47 14.98 -3.80
N ASP A 117 1.65 14.54 -2.85
CA ASP A 117 1.20 15.31 -1.69
C ASP A 117 2.30 15.62 -0.66
N GLU A 118 3.42 14.90 -0.72
CA GLU A 118 4.58 15.13 0.14
C GLU A 118 5.52 16.20 -0.42
N ALA A 119 5.26 16.73 -1.62
CA ALA A 119 6.10 17.75 -2.23
C ALA A 119 6.12 19.04 -1.38
N ILE A 120 7.30 19.53 -1.03
CA ILE A 120 7.52 20.71 -0.18
C ILE A 120 8.32 21.75 -0.97
N HIS A 121 8.05 23.02 -0.69
CA HIS A 121 8.84 24.13 -1.21
C HIS A 121 10.33 23.93 -0.90
N THR A 122 11.16 24.03 -1.94
CA THR A 122 12.58 23.69 -1.86
C THR A 122 13.42 24.79 -2.49
N THR A 123 14.43 25.27 -1.76
CA THR A 123 15.46 26.17 -2.28
C THR A 123 16.71 25.36 -2.60
N PHE A 124 17.17 25.42 -3.85
CA PHE A 124 18.44 24.85 -4.30
C PHE A 124 19.53 25.91 -4.24
N ARG A 125 20.69 25.55 -3.69
CA ARG A 125 21.91 26.36 -3.76
C ARG A 125 23.08 25.49 -4.22
N GLY A 126 23.74 25.88 -5.29
CA GLY A 126 24.86 25.10 -5.80
C GLY A 126 25.40 25.60 -7.12
N LYS A 127 26.00 24.68 -7.86
CA LYS A 127 26.48 24.91 -9.23
C LYS A 127 25.62 24.15 -10.23
N VAL A 128 25.45 24.74 -11.41
CA VAL A 128 24.73 24.14 -12.53
C VAL A 128 25.73 23.95 -13.66
N THR A 129 25.90 22.71 -14.09
CA THR A 129 26.84 22.34 -15.15
C THR A 129 26.07 21.90 -16.39
N VAL A 130 26.36 22.49 -17.54
CA VAL A 130 25.84 22.06 -18.83
C VAL A 130 26.92 21.23 -19.52
N ARG A 131 26.58 20.00 -19.91
CA ARG A 131 27.45 19.06 -20.62
C ARG A 131 26.88 18.80 -22.01
N VAL A 132 27.74 18.89 -23.02
CA VAL A 132 27.38 18.60 -24.42
C VAL A 132 28.27 17.48 -24.93
N ALA A 133 27.64 16.43 -25.46
CA ALA A 133 28.34 15.27 -26.00
C ALA A 133 29.12 15.66 -27.27
N SER A 134 30.39 15.26 -27.35
CA SER A 134 31.23 15.54 -28.52
C SER A 134 30.85 14.68 -29.73
N VAL A 135 31.10 15.19 -30.94
CA VAL A 135 30.74 14.56 -32.22
C VAL A 135 31.75 13.46 -32.63
N GLY A 136 32.96 13.47 -32.08
CA GLY A 136 34.01 12.50 -32.40
C GLY A 136 33.99 11.24 -31.53
N ARG A 137 34.24 10.05 -32.12
CA ARG A 137 34.46 8.81 -31.34
C ARG A 137 35.69 8.98 -30.44
N GLY A 138 35.49 9.01 -29.13
CA GLY A 138 36.55 9.16 -28.12
C GLY A 138 36.92 10.61 -27.78
N ALA A 139 36.18 11.61 -28.28
CA ALA A 139 36.40 13.00 -27.92
C ALA A 139 35.80 13.31 -26.54
N LEU A 140 36.53 14.10 -25.74
CA LEU A 140 36.09 14.53 -24.41
C LEU A 140 34.84 15.40 -24.52
N GLU A 141 33.95 15.26 -23.53
CA GLU A 141 32.76 16.11 -23.40
C GLU A 141 33.15 17.57 -23.17
N VAL A 142 32.34 18.48 -23.72
CA VAL A 142 32.49 19.91 -23.49
C VAL A 142 31.54 20.29 -22.36
N LYS A 143 32.05 20.96 -21.32
CA LYS A 143 31.23 21.43 -20.19
C LYS A 143 31.34 22.93 -19.96
N GLY A 144 30.32 23.50 -19.32
CA GLY A 144 30.22 24.89 -18.89
C GLY A 144 29.53 24.97 -17.54
N THR A 145 30.08 25.71 -16.58
CA THR A 145 29.59 25.72 -15.20
C THR A 145 29.21 27.12 -14.72
N VAL A 146 28.04 27.26 -14.09
CA VAL A 146 27.67 28.46 -13.30
C VAL A 146 27.70 28.09 -11.83
N GLU A 147 28.47 28.83 -11.05
CA GLU A 147 28.56 28.66 -9.59
C GLU A 147 27.65 29.67 -8.86
N GLY A 148 27.25 29.34 -7.63
CA GLY A 148 26.47 30.26 -6.78
C GLY A 148 25.02 30.45 -7.22
N VAL A 149 24.45 29.47 -7.91
CA VAL A 149 23.06 29.52 -8.37
C VAL A 149 22.11 29.22 -7.21
N GLU A 150 21.19 30.15 -6.95
CA GLU A 150 20.06 29.99 -6.02
C GLU A 150 18.75 29.98 -6.81
N ILE A 151 17.94 28.93 -6.64
CA ILE A 151 16.66 28.73 -7.32
C ILE A 151 15.65 28.16 -6.34
N ASP A 152 14.45 28.75 -6.30
CA ASP A 152 13.31 28.28 -5.52
C ASP A 152 12.36 27.46 -6.39
N PHE A 153 12.01 26.25 -5.92
CA PHE A 153 11.11 25.33 -6.60
C PHE A 153 9.81 25.18 -5.81
N VAL A 154 8.73 25.70 -6.38
CA VAL A 154 7.40 25.68 -5.76
C VAL A 154 6.63 24.44 -6.22
N PRO A 155 6.21 23.55 -5.31
CA PRO A 155 5.43 22.38 -5.68
C PRO A 155 4.00 22.77 -6.09
N PRO A 156 3.31 21.92 -6.88
CA PRO A 156 1.90 22.07 -7.18
C PRO A 156 1.10 22.01 -5.88
N THR A 157 -0.04 22.71 -5.87
CA THR A 157 -0.89 22.85 -4.70
C THR A 157 -1.39 21.47 -4.22
N PRO A 158 -1.01 20.99 -3.01
CA PRO A 158 -1.42 19.68 -2.52
C PRO A 158 -2.87 19.70 -2.04
N ARG A 159 -3.41 18.55 -1.59
CA ARG A 159 -4.76 18.50 -1.00
C ARG A 159 -4.93 19.52 0.13
N ARG A 160 -6.11 20.12 0.23
CA ARG A 160 -6.44 21.16 1.22
C ARG A 160 -6.11 20.77 2.66
N ALA A 161 -6.37 19.51 3.05
CA ALA A 161 -6.04 19.00 4.38
C ALA A 161 -4.54 19.08 4.72
N ILE A 162 -3.67 18.93 3.72
CA ILE A 162 -2.21 19.00 3.88
C ILE A 162 -1.76 20.45 3.99
N ILE A 163 -2.34 21.35 3.19
CA ILE A 163 -2.11 22.79 3.31
C ILE A 163 -2.48 23.27 4.71
N ASP A 164 -3.65 22.88 5.21
CA ASP A 164 -4.12 23.23 6.54
C ASP A 164 -3.24 22.62 7.64
N ALA A 165 -2.68 21.42 7.44
CA ALA A 165 -1.73 20.82 8.37
C ALA A 165 -0.40 21.58 8.40
N ARG A 166 0.17 21.92 7.23
CA ARG A 166 1.43 22.67 7.11
C ARG A 166 1.29 24.09 7.67
N ASN A 167 0.19 24.78 7.36
CA ASN A 167 -0.07 26.11 7.90
C ASN A 167 -0.28 26.10 9.42
N ARG A 168 -0.89 25.04 9.97
CA ARG A 168 -0.98 24.86 11.43
C ARG A 168 0.40 24.71 12.05
N GLU A 169 1.29 23.93 11.44
CA GLU A 169 2.64 23.74 11.95
C GLU A 169 3.49 25.01 11.84
N GLY A 170 3.41 25.72 10.71
CA GLY A 170 4.02 27.04 10.54
C GLY A 170 3.52 28.07 11.54
N SER A 171 2.21 28.07 11.83
CA SER A 171 1.62 28.93 12.86
C SER A 171 2.16 28.62 14.26
N ARG A 172 2.32 27.33 14.59
CA ARG A 172 2.92 26.89 15.87
C ARG A 172 4.39 27.28 15.97
N ALA A 173 5.13 27.19 14.87
CA ALA A 173 6.52 27.66 14.81
C ALA A 173 6.61 29.16 15.06
N LEU A 174 5.78 29.98 14.38
CA LEU A 174 5.73 31.42 14.61
C LEU A 174 5.30 31.78 16.03
N GLU A 175 4.33 31.07 16.60
CA GLU A 175 3.91 31.26 17.99
C GLU A 175 5.06 30.96 18.97
N TYR A 176 5.81 29.89 18.74
CA TYR A 176 7.01 29.56 19.53
C TYR A 176 8.10 30.63 19.41
N LEU A 177 8.36 31.10 18.18
CA LEU A 177 9.30 32.20 17.94
C LEU A 177 8.81 33.52 18.55
N GLY A 178 7.51 33.64 18.86
CA GLY A 178 6.88 34.84 19.39
C GLY A 178 6.56 35.89 18.32
N ILE A 179 6.38 35.47 17.07
CA ILE A 179 6.11 36.31 15.92
C ILE A 179 4.62 36.22 15.58
N ALA A 180 3.92 37.35 15.63
CA ALA A 180 2.58 37.46 15.06
C ALA A 180 2.71 37.99 13.64
N ALA A 181 2.43 37.14 12.65
CA ALA A 181 2.55 37.47 11.23
C ALA A 181 1.19 37.70 10.56
N SER A 182 1.16 38.53 9.51
CA SER A 182 0.00 38.63 8.62
C SER A 182 -0.01 37.48 7.62
N ASN A 183 -1.21 37.03 7.23
CA ASN A 183 -1.38 36.09 6.11
C ASN A 183 -1.22 36.77 4.74
N ASP A 184 -1.19 38.11 4.71
CA ASP A 184 -1.01 38.88 3.47
C ASP A 184 0.47 38.95 3.11
N THR A 185 0.87 38.22 2.07
CA THR A 185 2.22 38.24 1.49
C THR A 185 2.43 39.55 0.72
N PRO A 186 3.50 40.33 0.99
CA PRO A 186 3.84 41.51 0.18
C PRO A 186 4.09 41.12 -1.28
N PRO A 187 3.91 42.04 -2.25
CA PRO A 187 4.16 41.76 -3.68
C PRO A 187 5.62 41.37 -4.01
N ALA A 188 6.56 41.65 -3.10
CA ALA A 188 7.97 41.24 -3.22
C ALA A 188 8.27 39.84 -2.62
N GLY A 189 7.26 39.15 -2.07
CA GLY A 189 7.41 37.92 -1.29
C GLY A 189 7.74 38.17 0.18
N GLY A 190 7.66 37.12 1.00
CA GLY A 190 7.98 37.16 2.43
C GLY A 190 6.76 37.28 3.36
N LEU A 191 7.02 37.21 4.66
CA LEU A 191 5.99 37.23 5.71
C LEU A 191 6.13 38.49 6.57
N LEU A 192 5.11 39.34 6.61
CA LEU A 192 5.12 40.59 7.39
C LEU A 192 4.92 40.31 8.89
N ILE A 193 5.82 40.84 9.72
CA ILE A 193 5.73 40.77 11.18
C ILE A 193 4.86 41.91 11.70
N ASN A 194 3.69 41.58 12.27
CA ASN A 194 2.78 42.56 12.89
C ASN A 194 3.17 42.90 14.33
N ALA A 195 3.60 41.89 15.08
CA ALA A 195 4.03 42.06 16.48
C ALA A 195 5.05 41.00 16.86
N VAL A 196 5.92 41.36 17.81
CA VAL A 196 6.89 40.44 18.42
C VAL A 196 6.63 40.41 19.93
N ARG A 197 6.47 39.22 20.51
CA ARG A 197 6.21 39.04 21.94
C ARG A 197 7.50 39.32 22.75
N PRO A 198 7.48 40.16 23.80
CA PRO A 198 8.64 40.39 24.66
C PRO A 198 9.13 39.08 25.32
N GLY A 199 10.46 38.88 25.37
CA GLY A 199 11.08 37.68 25.95
C GLY A 199 10.90 36.39 25.13
N SER A 200 10.51 36.50 23.86
CA SER A 200 10.49 35.40 22.91
C SER A 200 11.81 35.30 22.13
N PRO A 201 12.11 34.15 21.48
CA PRO A 201 13.31 34.02 20.65
C PRO A 201 13.43 35.12 19.59
N ALA A 202 12.32 35.59 19.01
CA ALA A 202 12.35 36.67 18.04
C ALA A 202 12.75 38.02 18.66
N ASN A 203 12.28 38.32 19.87
CA ASN A 203 12.63 39.55 20.58
C ASN A 203 14.12 39.60 20.93
N ASP A 204 14.71 38.46 21.32
CA ASP A 204 16.13 38.37 21.68
C ASP A 204 17.06 38.62 20.48
N THR A 205 16.57 38.36 19.26
CA THR A 205 17.29 38.65 18.01
C THR A 205 17.13 40.10 17.52
N GLY A 206 16.30 40.91 18.19
CA GLY A 206 16.02 42.28 17.80
C GLY A 206 15.08 42.41 16.60
N LEU A 207 14.20 41.43 16.37
CA LEU A 207 13.12 41.55 15.38
C LEU A 207 12.09 42.55 15.86
N VAL A 208 11.64 43.43 14.96
CA VAL A 208 10.66 44.48 15.26
C VAL A 208 9.42 44.31 14.39
N ALA A 209 8.28 44.80 14.88
CA ALA A 209 7.08 44.93 14.05
C ALA A 209 7.37 45.80 12.81
N GLY A 210 6.94 45.34 11.64
CA GLY A 210 7.20 45.95 10.35
C GLY A 210 8.34 45.32 9.54
N ASP A 211 9.14 44.41 10.13
CA ASP A 211 10.11 43.61 9.39
C ASP A 211 9.38 42.56 8.53
N VAL A 212 9.91 42.28 7.33
CA VAL A 212 9.43 41.20 6.45
C VAL A 212 10.43 40.06 6.48
N ILE A 213 9.98 38.85 6.79
CA ILE A 213 10.80 37.63 6.75
C ILE A 213 10.90 37.17 5.30
N VAL A 214 12.09 37.24 4.72
CA VAL A 214 12.36 36.90 3.31
C VAL A 214 12.84 35.46 3.16
N ALA A 215 13.65 34.98 4.11
CA ALA A 215 14.13 33.61 4.13
C ALA A 215 14.27 33.10 5.56
N PHE A 216 14.07 31.80 5.75
CA PHE A 216 14.19 31.11 7.02
C PHE A 216 14.91 29.77 6.80
N GLU A 217 15.95 29.49 7.57
CA GLU A 217 16.81 28.30 7.39
C GLU A 217 17.39 28.16 5.97
N GLY A 218 17.56 29.28 5.26
CA GLY A 218 18.02 29.26 3.86
C GLY A 218 16.96 28.82 2.84
N VAL A 219 15.71 28.64 3.27
CA VAL A 219 14.52 28.49 2.41
C VAL A 219 13.85 29.84 2.25
N ARG A 220 13.44 30.21 1.04
CA ARG A 220 12.70 31.46 0.84
C ARG A 220 11.29 31.37 1.42
N VAL A 221 10.81 32.42 2.05
CA VAL A 221 9.49 32.43 2.69
C VAL A 221 8.45 32.99 1.72
N LEU A 222 7.51 32.15 1.29
CA LEU A 222 6.36 32.54 0.46
C LEU A 222 5.05 32.46 1.24
N SER A 223 5.00 31.56 2.22
CA SER A 223 3.83 31.25 3.03
C SER A 223 4.21 30.90 4.48
N LEU A 224 3.20 30.79 5.35
CA LEU A 224 3.40 30.32 6.74
C LEU A 224 4.08 28.95 6.81
N ALA A 225 3.83 28.08 5.84
CA ALA A 225 4.38 26.73 5.79
C ALA A 225 5.91 26.70 5.56
N ASP A 226 6.52 27.81 5.15
CA ASP A 226 7.96 27.90 4.91
C ASP A 226 8.75 28.25 6.17
N VAL A 227 8.09 28.70 7.24
CA VAL A 227 8.71 29.07 8.53
C VAL A 227 8.61 27.90 9.52
N ILE A 228 8.99 26.71 9.07
CA ILE A 228 9.00 25.50 9.91
C ILE A 228 10.47 25.12 10.19
N PRO A 229 10.94 25.16 11.45
CA PRO A 229 12.29 24.75 11.82
C PRO A 229 12.53 23.28 11.49
N SER A 230 13.65 22.96 10.84
CA SER A 230 14.06 21.57 10.56
C SER A 230 14.50 20.82 11.82
N GLY A 231 14.90 21.56 12.86
CA GLY A 231 15.51 21.01 14.07
C GLY A 231 16.94 20.50 13.88
N HIS A 232 17.52 20.65 12.68
CA HIS A 232 18.91 20.30 12.39
C HIS A 232 19.88 21.35 12.92
N GLU A 233 19.56 22.62 12.67
CA GLU A 233 20.31 23.78 13.17
C GLU A 233 19.67 24.27 14.49
N ARG A 234 20.47 24.45 15.54
CA ARG A 234 19.96 24.96 16.84
C ARG A 234 19.65 26.46 16.81
N THR A 235 20.38 27.18 15.97
CA THR A 235 20.28 28.63 15.81
C THR A 235 20.20 28.97 14.33
N PRO A 236 19.07 28.63 13.66
CA PRO A 236 18.90 28.86 12.24
C PRO A 236 19.01 30.34 11.84
N GLU A 237 19.46 30.55 10.60
CA GLU A 237 19.49 31.87 9.98
C GLU A 237 18.07 32.32 9.58
N ILE A 238 17.70 33.53 9.99
CA ILE A 238 16.51 34.24 9.53
C ILE A 238 16.94 35.52 8.81
N VAL A 239 16.47 35.68 7.57
CA VAL A 239 16.76 36.85 6.73
C VAL A 239 15.53 37.73 6.71
N THR A 240 15.72 38.98 7.13
CA THR A 240 14.63 39.96 7.22
C THR A 240 14.95 41.22 6.44
N GLN A 241 13.91 41.90 5.99
CA GLN A 241 14.01 43.17 5.28
C GLN A 241 13.09 44.20 5.94
N GLN A 242 13.63 45.37 6.24
CA GLN A 242 12.85 46.48 6.79
C GLN A 242 12.54 47.48 5.67
N GLY A 243 11.30 47.51 5.20
CA GLY A 243 10.90 48.31 4.03
C GLY A 243 11.74 47.97 2.78
N ASN A 244 12.30 48.98 2.11
CA ASN A 244 13.26 48.82 1.00
C ASN A 244 14.73 48.81 1.47
N GLY A 245 14.99 48.55 2.75
CA GLY A 245 16.34 48.48 3.32
C GLY A 245 17.14 47.24 2.87
N PRO A 246 18.43 47.15 3.27
CA PRO A 246 19.25 45.97 3.00
C PRO A 246 18.73 44.73 3.73
N LEU A 247 19.05 43.55 3.19
CA LEU A 247 18.73 42.27 3.83
C LEU A 247 19.57 42.08 5.11
N LEU A 248 18.89 41.94 6.25
CA LEU A 248 19.49 41.71 7.55
C LEU A 248 19.42 40.22 7.89
N LYS A 249 20.61 39.62 8.02
CA LYS A 249 20.78 38.23 8.44
C LYS A 249 20.93 38.18 9.96
N ARG A 250 20.03 37.45 10.63
CA ARG A 250 20.02 37.25 12.09
C ARG A 250 19.97 35.74 12.36
N THR A 251 20.38 35.30 13.54
CA THR A 251 20.26 33.89 13.95
C THR A 251 19.27 33.80 15.09
N ILE A 252 18.31 32.87 15.02
CA ILE A 252 17.23 32.72 16.00
C ILE A 252 17.31 31.36 16.68
N SER A 253 17.10 31.30 18.00
CA SER A 253 17.17 30.02 18.73
C SER A 253 15.91 29.18 18.53
N VAL A 254 16.06 27.93 18.12
CA VAL A 254 14.97 26.95 17.96
C VAL A 254 15.18 25.68 18.81
N GLU A 255 16.11 25.70 19.76
CA GLU A 255 16.53 24.51 20.52
C GLU A 255 15.38 23.83 21.30
N ALA A 256 14.38 24.59 21.74
CA ALA A 256 13.22 24.04 22.44
C ALA A 256 11.99 23.82 21.54
N PHE A 257 12.07 24.12 20.25
CA PHE A 257 11.02 23.82 19.30
C PHE A 257 10.95 22.32 19.06
N LYS A 258 9.85 21.70 19.45
CA LYS A 258 9.55 20.31 19.12
C LYS A 258 8.58 20.33 17.93
N PRO A 259 8.99 19.84 16.74
CA PRO A 259 8.05 19.60 15.65
C PRO A 259 6.86 18.78 16.15
N SER A 260 5.71 18.82 15.48
CA SER A 260 4.57 17.93 15.69
C SER A 260 4.94 16.46 15.43
N GLY A 261 5.83 15.89 16.23
CA GLY A 261 6.02 14.46 16.35
C GLY A 261 4.97 13.94 17.32
N SER A 262 4.10 13.07 16.81
CA SER A 262 3.37 12.05 17.57
C SER A 262 2.07 12.37 18.32
N SER A 263 1.41 13.53 18.14
CA SER A 263 -0.05 13.57 18.42
C SER A 263 -0.81 12.67 17.44
N ASP A 264 -0.27 12.48 16.23
CA ASP A 264 -0.78 11.54 15.23
C ASP A 264 -0.31 10.11 15.46
N LEU A 265 0.76 9.83 16.22
CA LEU A 265 1.12 8.45 16.58
C LEU A 265 0.36 7.96 17.81
N LEU A 266 0.09 8.87 18.76
CA LEU A 266 -0.82 8.59 19.87
C LEU A 266 -2.27 8.58 19.37
N GLY A 267 -2.62 9.51 18.47
CA GLY A 267 -3.88 9.53 17.73
C GLY A 267 -4.07 8.29 16.87
N ALA A 268 -3.10 7.94 16.01
CA ALA A 268 -3.13 6.69 15.23
C ALA A 268 -3.00 5.47 16.11
N GLY A 269 -2.31 5.52 17.25
CA GLY A 269 -2.22 4.42 18.22
C GLY A 269 -3.54 4.20 18.96
N ILE A 270 -4.27 5.27 19.30
CA ILE A 270 -5.61 5.23 19.85
C ILE A 270 -6.61 4.85 18.76
N LEU A 271 -6.45 5.31 17.53
CA LEU A 271 -7.35 5.02 16.41
C LEU A 271 -7.14 3.59 15.90
N LEU A 272 -5.90 3.09 15.84
CA LEU A 272 -5.58 1.69 15.63
C LEU A 272 -5.96 0.84 16.84
N GLY A 273 -5.82 1.33 18.06
CA GLY A 273 -6.22 0.63 19.29
C GLY A 273 -7.74 0.54 19.44
N THR A 274 -8.48 1.57 19.02
CA THR A 274 -9.95 1.60 18.98
C THR A 274 -10.48 0.90 17.75
N ALA A 275 -9.85 1.00 16.58
CA ALA A 275 -10.20 0.20 15.41
C ALA A 275 -9.88 -1.28 15.66
N ALA A 276 -8.72 -1.63 16.22
CA ALA A 276 -8.41 -2.98 16.66
C ALA A 276 -9.31 -3.40 17.81
N GLY A 277 -9.73 -2.49 18.71
CA GLY A 277 -10.69 -2.74 19.77
C GLY A 277 -12.10 -2.98 19.24
N ILE A 278 -12.54 -2.24 18.23
CA ILE A 278 -13.81 -2.38 17.53
C ILE A 278 -13.77 -3.65 16.67
N ILE A 279 -12.68 -3.93 15.97
CA ILE A 279 -12.47 -5.20 15.26
C ILE A 279 -12.41 -6.35 16.26
N LEU A 280 -11.73 -6.22 17.40
CA LEU A 280 -11.72 -7.25 18.45
C LEU A 280 -13.15 -7.43 19.01
N PHE A 281 -13.89 -6.35 19.25
CA PHE A 281 -15.22 -6.37 19.86
C PHE A 281 -16.35 -6.73 18.88
N PHE A 282 -16.23 -6.44 17.58
CA PHE A 282 -17.16 -6.88 16.54
C PHE A 282 -16.78 -8.25 16.01
N LEU A 283 -15.49 -8.52 15.76
CA LEU A 283 -15.03 -9.71 15.04
C LEU A 283 -14.85 -10.95 15.94
N LEU A 284 -14.57 -10.82 17.26
CA LEU A 284 -14.60 -11.99 18.18
C LEU A 284 -16.02 -12.55 18.33
N PRO A 285 -17.06 -11.72 18.54
CA PRO A 285 -18.43 -12.19 18.43
C PRO A 285 -18.69 -12.70 17.03
N THR A 286 -18.25 -12.05 15.97
CA THR A 286 -18.52 -12.50 14.59
C THR A 286 -18.01 -13.92 14.32
N ALA A 287 -16.76 -14.25 14.67
CA ALA A 287 -16.22 -15.59 14.47
C ALA A 287 -16.94 -16.64 15.33
N ARG A 288 -17.38 -16.30 16.55
CA ARG A 288 -18.12 -17.23 17.42
C ARG A 288 -19.62 -17.28 17.16
N ILE A 289 -20.22 -16.20 16.68
CA ILE A 289 -21.59 -16.12 16.15
C ILE A 289 -21.64 -16.92 14.86
N LEU A 290 -20.61 -16.85 14.03
CA LEU A 290 -20.50 -17.66 12.82
C LEU A 290 -20.26 -19.13 13.17
N ALA A 291 -19.42 -19.44 14.16
CA ALA A 291 -19.28 -20.81 14.68
C ALA A 291 -20.56 -21.31 15.39
N TRP A 292 -21.36 -20.41 15.98
CA TRP A 292 -22.68 -20.72 16.52
C TRP A 292 -23.67 -20.97 15.39
N PHE A 293 -23.69 -20.13 14.37
CA PHE A 293 -24.52 -20.27 13.19
C PHE A 293 -24.18 -21.57 12.45
N GLU A 294 -22.90 -21.86 12.27
CA GLU A 294 -22.39 -23.12 11.73
C GLU A 294 -22.84 -24.30 12.58
N ARG A 295 -22.62 -24.27 13.90
CA ARG A 295 -23.07 -25.35 14.81
C ARG A 295 -24.59 -25.50 14.85
N ARG A 296 -25.34 -24.41 14.67
CA ARG A 296 -26.81 -24.39 14.59
C ARG A 296 -27.31 -25.00 13.29
N VAL A 297 -26.68 -24.67 12.17
CA VAL A 297 -26.97 -25.28 10.86
C VAL A 297 -26.60 -26.77 10.91
N ALA A 298 -25.44 -27.11 11.46
CA ALA A 298 -24.98 -28.48 11.67
C ALA A 298 -25.90 -29.31 12.58
N SER A 299 -26.34 -28.74 13.70
CA SER A 299 -27.26 -29.40 14.64
C SER A 299 -28.67 -29.56 14.06
N ARG A 300 -29.02 -28.76 13.05
CA ARG A 300 -30.27 -28.92 12.29
C ARG A 300 -30.15 -29.98 11.20
N LEU A 301 -28.96 -30.13 10.60
CA LEU A 301 -28.68 -31.17 9.60
C LEU A 301 -28.47 -32.56 10.24
N ARG A 302 -28.06 -32.63 11.51
CA ARG A 302 -27.98 -33.86 12.30
C ARG A 302 -29.09 -33.89 13.35
N SER A 303 -30.07 -34.78 13.19
CA SER A 303 -31.13 -34.98 14.20
C SER A 303 -30.53 -35.31 15.57
N GLY A 304 -30.52 -34.36 16.52
CA GLY A 304 -30.20 -34.63 17.93
C GLY A 304 -29.19 -33.71 18.62
N GLY A 305 -28.70 -32.64 18.00
CA GLY A 305 -27.79 -31.70 18.68
C GLY A 305 -28.53 -30.64 19.53
N ARG A 306 -28.13 -30.46 20.79
CA ARG A 306 -28.64 -29.37 21.65
C ARG A 306 -28.49 -28.03 20.94
N THR A 307 -29.59 -27.34 20.73
CA THR A 307 -29.61 -25.99 20.16
C THR A 307 -28.93 -25.01 21.12
N LEU A 308 -27.70 -24.63 20.79
CA LEU A 308 -26.92 -23.64 21.55
C LEU A 308 -27.68 -22.30 21.56
N SER A 309 -27.82 -21.72 22.74
CA SER A 309 -28.31 -20.36 22.97
C SER A 309 -27.24 -19.34 22.57
N PRO A 310 -27.61 -18.11 22.16
CA PRO A 310 -26.62 -17.04 21.94
C PRO A 310 -25.74 -16.77 23.17
N SER A 311 -26.28 -16.98 24.39
CA SER A 311 -25.49 -16.91 25.64
C SER A 311 -24.37 -17.96 25.73
N ASP A 312 -24.51 -19.11 25.07
CA ASP A 312 -23.43 -20.13 25.05
C ASP A 312 -22.18 -19.61 24.31
N VAL A 313 -22.32 -18.66 23.37
CA VAL A 313 -21.18 -18.02 22.69
C VAL A 313 -20.36 -17.18 23.67
N ILE A 314 -21.05 -16.43 24.52
CA ILE A 314 -20.42 -15.60 25.55
C ILE A 314 -19.79 -16.51 26.61
N ALA A 315 -20.48 -17.57 27.03
CA ALA A 315 -19.95 -18.54 27.97
C ALA A 315 -18.70 -19.26 27.42
N ASP A 316 -18.69 -19.69 26.16
CA ASP A 316 -17.52 -20.28 25.51
C ASP A 316 -16.37 -19.28 25.41
N ALA A 317 -16.65 -17.99 25.18
CA ALA A 317 -15.64 -16.94 25.14
C ALA A 317 -15.02 -16.67 26.50
N VAL A 318 -15.85 -16.48 27.53
CA VAL A 318 -15.40 -16.30 28.92
C VAL A 318 -14.63 -17.53 29.39
N ARG A 319 -15.12 -18.74 29.09
CA ARG A 319 -14.42 -19.99 29.40
C ARG A 319 -13.05 -20.05 28.73
N ALA A 320 -12.93 -19.64 27.47
CA ALA A 320 -11.66 -19.65 26.76
C ALA A 320 -10.65 -18.62 27.33
N LEU A 321 -11.14 -17.48 27.83
CA LEU A 321 -10.33 -16.46 28.52
C LEU A 321 -9.87 -16.91 29.91
N LEU A 322 -10.74 -17.58 30.67
CA LEU A 322 -10.44 -18.10 32.00
C LEU A 322 -9.64 -19.41 31.98
N LYS A 323 -9.58 -20.09 30.83
CA LYS A 323 -8.88 -21.36 30.70
C LYS A 323 -7.38 -21.14 30.84
N GLU A 324 -6.75 -21.95 31.69
CA GLU A 324 -5.33 -21.89 31.99
C GLU A 324 -4.47 -21.95 30.71
N ASP A 325 -3.62 -20.95 30.53
CA ASP A 325 -2.64 -20.88 29.44
C ASP A 325 -1.38 -21.66 29.82
N ARG A 326 -1.40 -22.96 29.53
CA ARG A 326 -0.22 -23.82 29.67
C ARG A 326 0.65 -23.70 28.44
N THR A 327 1.93 -23.35 28.66
CA THR A 327 2.99 -23.50 27.65
C THR A 327 3.85 -24.72 27.98
N PRO A 328 4.13 -25.61 27.02
CA PRO A 328 5.08 -26.69 27.19
C PRO A 328 6.43 -26.19 27.71
N ARG A 329 7.08 -27.04 28.52
CA ARG A 329 8.31 -26.71 29.25
C ARG A 329 9.53 -26.90 28.35
N GLU A 330 9.59 -26.17 27.23
CA GLU A 330 10.52 -26.45 26.12
C GLU A 330 11.48 -25.28 25.80
N ARG A 331 12.52 -25.54 24.99
CA ARG A 331 13.75 -24.72 24.81
C ARG A 331 13.50 -23.31 24.23
N ASP A 332 12.40 -23.08 23.48
CA ASP A 332 12.10 -21.82 22.78
C ASP A 332 10.77 -21.16 23.22
N ARG A 333 10.58 -21.02 24.55
CA ARG A 333 9.35 -20.42 25.14
C ARG A 333 8.97 -19.07 24.53
N THR A 334 9.95 -18.22 24.24
CA THR A 334 9.71 -16.85 23.74
C THR A 334 9.05 -16.86 22.37
N LYS A 335 9.56 -17.69 21.44
CA LYS A 335 9.00 -17.81 20.09
C LYS A 335 7.59 -18.37 20.14
N LEU A 336 7.42 -19.48 20.86
CA LEU A 336 6.11 -20.12 21.03
C LEU A 336 5.07 -19.17 21.65
N ARG A 337 5.47 -18.33 22.61
CA ARG A 337 4.59 -17.32 23.22
C ARG A 337 4.24 -16.18 22.28
N LEU A 338 5.18 -15.73 21.45
CA LEU A 338 5.02 -14.57 20.56
C LEU A 338 4.23 -14.91 19.29
N THR A 339 4.34 -16.13 18.77
CA THR A 339 3.71 -16.51 17.49
C THR A 339 2.21 -16.17 17.38
N PRO A 340 1.33 -16.51 18.35
CA PRO A 340 -0.09 -16.19 18.25
C PRO A 340 -0.35 -14.68 18.18
N TYR A 341 0.46 -13.87 18.87
CA TYR A 341 0.33 -12.41 18.84
C TYR A 341 0.79 -11.83 17.51
N LEU A 342 1.89 -12.34 16.93
CA LEU A 342 2.37 -11.90 15.61
C LEU A 342 1.35 -12.24 14.51
N VAL A 343 0.76 -13.44 14.56
CA VAL A 343 -0.30 -13.85 13.64
C VAL A 343 -1.54 -12.96 13.80
N PHE A 344 -1.93 -12.65 15.04
CA PHE A 344 -3.05 -11.75 15.32
C PHE A 344 -2.80 -10.32 14.82
N ILE A 345 -1.60 -9.78 15.03
CA ILE A 345 -1.22 -8.45 14.54
C ILE A 345 -1.23 -8.43 13.01
N GLY A 346 -0.62 -9.45 12.37
CA GLY A 346 -0.53 -9.54 10.91
C GLY A 346 -1.91 -9.58 10.25
N VAL A 347 -2.86 -10.35 10.78
CA VAL A 347 -4.21 -10.43 10.20
C VAL A 347 -5.00 -9.15 10.50
N SER A 348 -4.82 -8.55 11.68
CA SER A 348 -5.48 -7.30 12.02
C SER A 348 -4.99 -6.15 11.13
N ALA A 349 -3.72 -6.14 10.76
CA ALA A 349 -3.15 -5.14 9.86
C ALA A 349 -3.79 -5.17 8.45
N THR A 350 -4.27 -6.33 7.97
CA THR A 350 -4.93 -6.41 6.65
C THR A 350 -6.22 -5.58 6.56
N PHE A 351 -6.87 -5.30 7.69
CA PHE A 351 -8.09 -4.50 7.73
C PHE A 351 -7.86 -3.01 7.46
N VAL A 352 -6.63 -2.52 7.61
CA VAL A 352 -6.30 -1.10 7.38
C VAL A 352 -6.65 -0.67 5.94
N VAL A 353 -6.44 -1.59 4.99
CA VAL A 353 -6.64 -1.34 3.55
C VAL A 353 -8.04 -1.73 3.08
N MET A 354 -8.85 -2.38 3.92
CA MET A 354 -10.16 -2.90 3.49
C MET A 354 -11.16 -1.74 3.25
N PRO A 355 -11.71 -1.60 2.03
CA PRO A 355 -12.61 -0.50 1.70
C PRO A 355 -14.05 -0.89 2.05
N PHE A 356 -14.47 -0.62 3.28
CA PHE A 356 -15.85 -0.85 3.70
C PHE A 356 -16.84 0.11 3.03
N GLY A 357 -16.38 1.22 2.47
CA GLY A 357 -17.18 2.20 1.72
C GLY A 357 -16.28 3.25 1.08
N GLN A 358 -16.85 4.25 0.41
CA GLN A 358 -16.10 5.29 -0.30
C GLN A 358 -15.11 6.05 0.60
N TYR A 359 -15.55 6.43 1.81
CA TYR A 359 -14.71 7.08 2.83
C TYR A 359 -14.50 6.23 4.08
N LEU A 360 -15.06 5.01 4.08
CA LEU A 360 -14.95 4.08 5.20
C LEU A 360 -13.79 3.11 4.94
N VAL A 361 -12.59 3.68 4.88
CA VAL A 361 -11.31 2.97 4.77
C VAL A 361 -10.36 3.60 5.78
N ALA A 362 -9.58 2.79 6.51
CA ALA A 362 -8.69 3.35 7.53
C ALA A 362 -7.54 4.13 6.90
N THR A 363 -6.94 3.58 5.82
CA THR A 363 -5.92 4.29 5.03
C THR A 363 -5.95 3.78 3.60
N ASP A 364 -6.05 4.69 2.63
CA ASP A 364 -5.95 4.35 1.21
C ASP A 364 -4.47 4.30 0.80
N LEU A 365 -3.97 3.09 0.55
CA LEU A 365 -2.57 2.83 0.18
C LEU A 365 -2.42 2.67 -1.33
N ASP A 366 -1.41 3.32 -1.92
CA ASP A 366 -1.06 3.16 -3.34
C ASP A 366 -0.78 1.70 -3.73
N ILE A 367 -0.21 0.94 -2.78
CA ILE A 367 0.12 -0.49 -2.92
C ILE A 367 -0.81 -1.39 -2.09
N GLY A 368 -2.09 -1.03 -1.98
CA GLY A 368 -3.04 -1.70 -1.09
C GLY A 368 -3.19 -3.21 -1.33
N VAL A 369 -3.33 -3.65 -2.59
CA VAL A 369 -3.47 -5.08 -2.90
C VAL A 369 -2.20 -5.87 -2.56
N LEU A 370 -1.02 -5.29 -2.86
CA LEU A 370 0.28 -5.91 -2.56
C LEU A 370 0.49 -6.05 -1.06
N PHE A 371 0.07 -5.04 -0.28
CA PHE A 371 0.12 -5.07 1.18
C PHE A 371 -0.68 -6.24 1.78
N VAL A 372 -1.89 -6.50 1.27
CA VAL A 372 -2.71 -7.64 1.74
C VAL A 372 -2.06 -8.98 1.36
N ILE A 373 -1.51 -9.11 0.15
CA ILE A 373 -0.78 -10.33 -0.27
C ILE A 373 0.46 -10.55 0.60
N ALA A 374 1.22 -9.50 0.91
CA ALA A 374 2.41 -9.59 1.75
C ALA A 374 2.07 -10.02 3.19
N LEU A 375 1.01 -9.45 3.78
CA LEU A 375 0.58 -9.82 5.12
C LEU A 375 0.01 -11.23 5.20
N THR A 376 -0.78 -11.66 4.21
CA THR A 376 -1.27 -13.05 4.16
C THR A 376 -0.12 -14.05 3.99
N ALA A 377 0.91 -13.72 3.21
CA ALA A 377 2.14 -14.51 3.17
C ALA A 377 2.89 -14.53 4.52
N LEU A 378 2.95 -13.41 5.24
CA LEU A 378 3.56 -13.35 6.58
C LEU A 378 2.81 -14.22 7.61
N LEU A 379 1.47 -14.30 7.51
CA LEU A 379 0.65 -15.20 8.33
C LEU A 379 1.08 -16.66 8.17
N MET A 380 1.51 -17.08 6.97
CA MET A 380 2.03 -18.44 6.73
C MET A 380 3.28 -18.74 7.56
N ILE A 381 4.19 -17.76 7.67
CA ILE A 381 5.41 -17.89 8.46
C ILE A 381 5.07 -18.02 9.94
N GLY A 382 4.07 -17.28 10.40
CA GLY A 382 3.52 -17.43 11.75
C GLY A 382 2.97 -18.84 12.02
N LEU A 383 2.38 -19.49 11.02
CA LEU A 383 1.89 -20.87 11.17
C LEU A 383 3.03 -21.89 11.17
N LEU A 384 4.04 -21.72 10.31
CA LEU A 384 5.22 -22.57 10.27
C LEU A 384 5.95 -22.57 11.61
N THR A 385 6.11 -21.39 12.20
CA THR A 385 6.77 -21.22 13.51
C THR A 385 5.93 -21.79 14.65
N GLY A 386 4.60 -21.72 14.57
CA GLY A 386 3.69 -22.31 15.55
C GLY A 386 3.66 -23.85 15.53
N GLY A 387 3.75 -24.47 14.35
CA GLY A 387 3.77 -25.93 14.19
C GLY A 387 5.12 -26.56 14.53
N GLY A 388 6.22 -25.96 14.06
CA GLY A 388 7.59 -26.49 14.26
C GLY A 388 8.10 -26.44 15.70
N ALA A 389 7.46 -25.67 16.58
CA ALA A 389 7.88 -25.49 17.96
C ALA A 389 7.31 -26.52 18.95
N SER A 390 6.55 -27.52 18.48
CA SER A 390 5.98 -28.57 19.33
C SER A 390 6.82 -29.86 19.26
N HIS A 391 7.23 -30.39 20.42
CA HIS A 391 8.21 -31.48 20.54
C HIS A 391 7.73 -32.89 20.14
N ALA A 392 6.54 -33.04 19.55
CA ALA A 392 6.15 -34.33 18.99
C ALA A 392 7.01 -34.60 17.73
N ARG A 393 7.68 -35.76 17.66
CA ARG A 393 8.59 -36.15 16.56
C ARG A 393 7.98 -35.97 15.16
N TRP A 394 6.65 -35.94 15.05
CA TRP A 394 5.88 -35.83 13.81
C TRP A 394 5.28 -34.44 13.54
N SER A 395 5.30 -33.53 14.51
CA SER A 395 4.68 -32.21 14.39
C SER A 395 5.36 -31.26 13.38
N PRO A 396 6.71 -31.20 13.30
CA PRO A 396 7.38 -30.39 12.29
C PRO A 396 7.06 -30.83 10.86
N LEU A 397 6.94 -32.16 10.63
CA LEU A 397 6.59 -32.71 9.31
C LEU A 397 5.13 -32.41 8.94
N ALA A 398 4.21 -32.49 9.91
CA ALA A 398 2.81 -32.09 9.70
C ALA A 398 2.68 -30.59 9.40
N GLY A 399 3.47 -29.74 10.09
CA GLY A 399 3.54 -28.30 9.85
C GLY A 399 4.13 -27.93 8.48
N LEU A 400 5.21 -28.57 8.05
CA LEU A 400 5.79 -28.34 6.72
C LEU A 400 4.83 -28.74 5.59
N ARG A 401 4.10 -29.85 5.77
CA ARG A 401 3.10 -30.33 4.81
C ARG A 401 1.91 -29.39 4.70
N SER A 402 1.39 -28.88 5.82
CA SER A 402 0.29 -27.91 5.80
C SER A 402 0.72 -26.59 5.18
N VAL A 403 1.92 -26.09 5.48
CA VAL A 403 2.45 -24.87 4.85
C VAL A 403 2.64 -25.05 3.35
N GLY A 404 3.21 -26.17 2.91
CA GLY A 404 3.38 -26.48 1.49
C GLY A 404 2.04 -26.51 0.73
N GLN A 405 0.98 -27.04 1.36
CA GLN A 405 -0.36 -27.01 0.80
C GLN A 405 -0.88 -25.58 0.68
N ILE A 406 -0.86 -24.80 1.76
CA ILE A 406 -1.45 -23.47 1.73
C ILE A 406 -0.70 -22.57 0.74
N LEU A 407 0.64 -22.64 0.72
CA LEU A 407 1.45 -21.92 -0.26
C LEU A 407 1.08 -22.30 -1.71
N SER A 408 0.86 -23.59 -1.98
CA SER A 408 0.49 -24.05 -3.33
C SER A 408 -0.81 -23.41 -3.80
N TYR A 409 -1.82 -23.28 -2.93
CA TYR A 409 -3.10 -22.65 -3.27
C TYR A 409 -3.05 -21.13 -3.28
N GLN A 410 -2.02 -20.51 -2.69
CA GLN A 410 -1.82 -19.07 -2.77
C GLN A 410 -1.39 -18.64 -4.17
N LEU A 411 -0.67 -19.48 -4.92
CA LEU A 411 -0.26 -19.18 -6.30
C LEU A 411 -1.46 -18.86 -7.23
N PRO A 412 -2.48 -19.74 -7.39
CA PRO A 412 -3.61 -19.44 -8.26
C PRO A 412 -4.43 -18.24 -7.76
N ALA A 413 -4.52 -18.00 -6.44
CA ALA A 413 -5.16 -16.81 -5.90
C ALA A 413 -4.42 -15.51 -6.28
N ILE A 414 -3.09 -15.50 -6.13
CA ILE A 414 -2.24 -14.35 -6.52
C ILE A 414 -2.36 -14.10 -8.02
N VAL A 415 -2.29 -15.14 -8.85
CA VAL A 415 -2.44 -15.01 -10.31
C VAL A 415 -3.80 -14.40 -10.67
N ALA A 416 -4.89 -14.83 -10.02
CA ALA A 416 -6.21 -14.26 -10.23
C ALA A 416 -6.29 -12.77 -9.86
N VAL A 417 -5.65 -12.37 -8.76
CA VAL A 417 -5.57 -10.97 -8.34
C VAL A 417 -4.70 -10.14 -9.30
N CYS A 418 -3.55 -10.67 -9.74
CA CYS A 418 -2.68 -10.03 -10.73
C CYS A 418 -3.39 -9.77 -12.06
N CYS A 419 -4.28 -10.67 -12.49
CA CYS A 419 -5.09 -10.46 -13.68
C CYS A 419 -6.02 -9.24 -13.55
N VAL A 420 -6.65 -9.04 -12.38
CA VAL A 420 -7.50 -7.86 -12.13
C VAL A 420 -6.66 -6.59 -12.10
N ILE A 421 -5.47 -6.62 -11.49
CA ILE A 421 -4.52 -5.50 -11.48
C ILE A 421 -4.12 -5.15 -12.92
N MET A 422 -3.79 -6.15 -13.74
CA MET A 422 -3.42 -5.93 -15.15
C MET A 422 -4.56 -5.32 -15.97
N MET A 423 -5.82 -5.65 -15.68
CA MET A 423 -6.98 -5.08 -16.34
C MET A 423 -7.30 -3.64 -15.90
N THR A 424 -6.91 -3.25 -14.68
CA THR A 424 -7.21 -1.94 -14.10
C THR A 424 -6.05 -0.95 -14.20
N GLY A 425 -4.81 -1.44 -14.24
CA GLY A 425 -3.61 -0.61 -14.26
C GLY A 425 -3.28 0.05 -12.92
N SER A 426 -3.97 -0.33 -11.82
CA SER A 426 -3.74 0.24 -10.48
C SER A 426 -3.63 -0.86 -9.41
N LEU A 427 -2.81 -0.59 -8.40
CA LEU A 427 -2.66 -1.43 -7.20
C LEU A 427 -3.51 -0.93 -6.01
N ARG A 428 -4.18 0.22 -6.18
CA ARG A 428 -5.10 0.82 -5.20
C ARG A 428 -6.44 0.13 -5.25
N VAL A 429 -6.94 -0.31 -4.10
CA VAL A 429 -8.23 -1.02 -4.03
C VAL A 429 -9.39 -0.07 -4.39
N ALA A 430 -9.29 1.21 -4.01
CA ALA A 430 -10.30 2.22 -4.32
C ALA A 430 -10.46 2.42 -5.84
N ASP A 431 -9.35 2.52 -6.58
CA ASP A 431 -9.36 2.68 -8.04
C ASP A 431 -9.98 1.46 -8.74
N ILE A 432 -9.63 0.26 -8.28
CA ILE A 432 -10.17 -0.99 -8.81
C ILE A 432 -11.70 -1.03 -8.66
N ILE A 433 -12.23 -0.64 -7.50
CA ILE A 433 -13.67 -0.53 -7.25
C ILE A 433 -14.29 0.61 -8.11
N GLY A 434 -13.56 1.70 -8.31
CA GLY A 434 -13.98 2.83 -9.14
C GLY A 434 -14.24 2.43 -10.58
N VAL A 435 -13.34 1.64 -11.19
CA VAL A 435 -13.48 1.13 -12.57
C VAL A 435 -14.72 0.23 -12.73
N GLN A 436 -15.17 -0.42 -11.66
CA GLN A 436 -16.37 -1.27 -11.65
C GLN A 436 -17.68 -0.48 -11.54
N GLY A 437 -17.63 0.84 -11.30
CA GLY A 437 -18.79 1.73 -11.11
C GLY A 437 -19.59 2.09 -12.37
N GLY A 438 -19.17 1.60 -13.55
CA GLY A 438 -19.85 1.84 -14.83
C GLY A 438 -19.65 3.25 -15.40
N THR A 439 -20.03 3.46 -16.66
CA THR A 439 -19.84 4.72 -17.40
C THR A 439 -21.10 5.59 -17.33
N ALA A 440 -20.94 6.92 -17.28
CA ALA A 440 -22.02 7.88 -17.07
C ALA A 440 -22.99 8.10 -18.27
N GLY A 441 -22.97 7.23 -19.29
CA GLY A 441 -23.68 7.43 -20.56
C GLY A 441 -25.19 7.16 -20.49
N THR A 442 -25.59 5.97 -20.01
CA THR A 442 -27.00 5.55 -19.99
C THR A 442 -27.43 4.98 -18.63
N PRO A 443 -28.74 4.95 -18.27
CA PRO A 443 -29.21 4.42 -16.98
C PRO A 443 -28.83 2.95 -16.73
N PHE A 444 -28.64 2.18 -17.79
CA PHE A 444 -28.18 0.79 -17.74
C PHE A 444 -26.66 0.64 -17.60
N GLU A 445 -25.91 1.74 -17.77
CA GLU A 445 -24.45 1.81 -17.64
C GLU A 445 -24.02 2.51 -16.34
N VAL A 446 -24.91 3.29 -15.73
CA VAL A 446 -24.65 4.03 -14.49
C VAL A 446 -24.74 3.12 -13.26
N GLY A 447 -23.74 3.22 -12.37
CA GLY A 447 -23.80 2.67 -11.01
C GLY A 447 -23.32 1.24 -10.84
N GLY A 448 -22.50 0.71 -11.75
CA GLY A 448 -21.82 -0.56 -11.52
C GLY A 448 -22.79 -1.74 -11.38
N TRP A 449 -23.72 -1.86 -12.33
CA TRP A 449 -24.58 -3.03 -12.48
C TRP A 449 -23.77 -4.34 -12.48
N PRO A 450 -24.38 -5.49 -12.13
CA PRO A 450 -23.66 -6.76 -12.03
C PRO A 450 -22.84 -7.12 -13.26
N TRP A 451 -23.29 -6.78 -14.47
CA TRP A 451 -22.53 -7.03 -15.70
C TRP A 451 -21.26 -6.19 -15.86
N PHE A 452 -21.04 -5.13 -15.07
CA PHE A 452 -19.77 -4.38 -15.02
C PHE A 452 -18.78 -4.94 -14.01
N TRP A 453 -19.20 -5.85 -13.14
CA TRP A 453 -18.30 -6.47 -12.16
C TRP A 453 -17.25 -7.32 -12.86
N PHE A 454 -16.04 -7.36 -12.29
CA PHE A 454 -14.94 -8.10 -12.92
C PHE A 454 -15.26 -9.59 -13.05
N VAL A 455 -16.07 -10.18 -12.16
CA VAL A 455 -16.56 -11.58 -12.32
C VAL A 455 -17.18 -11.83 -13.69
N PHE A 456 -17.98 -10.90 -14.19
CA PHE A 456 -18.77 -11.12 -15.40
C PHE A 456 -18.17 -10.47 -16.64
N ARG A 457 -17.08 -9.70 -16.49
CA ARG A 457 -16.46 -8.98 -17.61
C ARG A 457 -16.09 -9.87 -18.78
N SER A 458 -15.56 -11.06 -18.50
CA SER A 458 -15.31 -12.10 -19.50
C SER A 458 -15.46 -13.50 -18.89
N PRO A 459 -15.60 -14.56 -19.71
CA PRO A 459 -15.60 -15.94 -19.22
C PRO A 459 -14.31 -16.31 -18.49
N VAL A 460 -13.19 -15.68 -18.88
CA VAL A 460 -11.87 -15.88 -18.25
C VAL A 460 -11.85 -15.30 -16.84
N THR A 461 -12.41 -14.11 -16.63
CA THR A 461 -12.46 -13.51 -15.29
C THR A 461 -13.43 -14.24 -14.37
N PHE A 462 -14.51 -14.83 -14.91
CA PHE A 462 -15.38 -15.75 -14.15
C PHE A 462 -14.63 -16.99 -13.67
N LEU A 463 -13.78 -17.56 -14.54
CA LEU A 463 -12.91 -18.67 -14.18
C LEU A 463 -11.89 -18.29 -13.10
N LEU A 464 -11.25 -17.12 -13.22
CA LEU A 464 -10.32 -16.60 -12.22
C LEU A 464 -10.98 -16.39 -10.86
N PHE A 465 -12.20 -15.84 -10.83
CA PHE A 465 -12.98 -15.72 -9.60
C PHE A 465 -13.26 -17.09 -8.98
N THR A 466 -13.64 -18.09 -9.78
CA THR A 466 -13.87 -19.46 -9.30
C THR A 466 -12.59 -20.07 -8.72
N LEU A 467 -11.44 -19.90 -9.40
CA LEU A 467 -10.14 -20.34 -8.91
C LEU A 467 -9.76 -19.67 -7.59
N TYR A 468 -10.02 -18.36 -7.46
CA TYR A 468 -9.79 -17.61 -6.23
C TYR A 468 -10.64 -18.14 -5.06
N ILE A 469 -11.93 -18.45 -5.30
CA ILE A 469 -12.80 -19.03 -4.27
C ILE A 469 -12.35 -20.44 -3.88
N VAL A 470 -11.93 -21.28 -4.84
CA VAL A 470 -11.38 -22.62 -4.55
C VAL A 470 -10.07 -22.52 -3.75
N ALA A 471 -9.21 -21.56 -4.07
CA ALA A 471 -8.00 -21.28 -3.29
C ALA A 471 -8.32 -20.82 -1.87
N THR A 472 -9.29 -19.91 -1.71
CA THR A 472 -9.77 -19.43 -0.40
C THR A 472 -10.36 -20.57 0.44
N LEU A 473 -11.07 -21.50 -0.21
CA LEU A 473 -11.60 -22.70 0.43
C LEU A 473 -10.47 -23.58 0.98
N ALA A 474 -9.42 -23.80 0.18
CA ALA A 474 -8.26 -24.61 0.57
C ALA A 474 -7.45 -23.97 1.72
N GLU A 475 -7.32 -22.65 1.71
CA GLU A 475 -6.62 -21.88 2.75
C GLU A 475 -7.40 -21.83 4.07
N GLY A 476 -8.73 -21.70 3.99
CA GLY A 476 -9.62 -21.71 5.16
C GLY A 476 -9.88 -23.11 5.72
N SER A 477 -9.72 -24.16 4.92
CA SER A 477 -9.86 -25.54 5.36
C SER A 477 -8.62 -26.00 6.11
N ARG A 478 -8.39 -25.47 7.32
CA ARG A 478 -7.43 -26.11 8.22
C ARG A 478 -8.03 -27.35 8.87
N PRO A 479 -7.31 -28.47 8.79
CA PRO A 479 -7.44 -29.61 9.67
C PRO A 479 -7.19 -29.27 11.15
N HIS A 480 -8.05 -28.53 11.85
CA HIS A 480 -8.07 -28.66 13.31
C HIS A 480 -8.62 -30.06 13.63
N ALA A 481 -7.73 -31.05 13.59
CA ALA A 481 -7.96 -32.51 13.62
C ALA A 481 -8.26 -33.23 12.29
N SER A 482 -7.63 -32.88 11.15
CA SER A 482 -7.91 -33.61 9.88
C SER A 482 -6.70 -34.10 9.07
N VAL A 483 -5.56 -34.31 9.72
CA VAL A 483 -4.73 -35.45 9.29
C VAL A 483 -5.40 -36.69 9.91
N PRO A 484 -5.67 -37.78 9.17
CA PRO A 484 -6.11 -39.05 9.75
C PRO A 484 -5.18 -39.56 10.87
N GLU A 485 -3.94 -39.06 10.91
CA GLU A 485 -2.96 -39.31 11.97
C GLU A 485 -3.31 -38.62 13.32
N ALA A 486 -4.19 -37.61 13.34
CA ALA A 486 -4.65 -36.94 14.57
C ALA A 486 -5.78 -37.71 15.29
N GLU A 487 -6.44 -38.66 14.61
CA GLU A 487 -7.40 -39.61 15.19
C GLU A 487 -6.78 -41.01 15.39
N GLY A 488 -5.55 -41.24 14.93
CA GLY A 488 -4.76 -42.40 15.33
C GLY A 488 -4.32 -42.32 16.80
N PRO A 489 -3.79 -43.40 17.40
CA PRO A 489 -3.43 -43.46 18.83
C PRO A 489 -2.33 -42.48 19.28
N THR A 490 -1.88 -41.59 18.39
CA THR A 490 -0.84 -40.59 18.66
C THR A 490 -1.49 -39.21 18.82
N PRO A 491 -1.60 -38.68 20.05
CA PRO A 491 -2.28 -37.41 20.28
C PRO A 491 -1.40 -36.24 19.82
N GLY A 492 -1.93 -35.36 18.96
CA GLY A 492 -1.51 -33.95 18.89
C GLY A 492 -0.49 -33.55 17.81
N ALA A 493 -0.91 -33.48 16.54
CA ALA A 493 -0.04 -33.01 15.45
C ALA A 493 -0.46 -31.69 14.77
N THR A 494 -1.54 -31.00 15.20
CA THR A 494 -1.98 -29.78 14.47
C THR A 494 -2.62 -28.67 15.30
N SER A 495 -3.05 -28.93 16.54
CA SER A 495 -3.32 -27.83 17.45
C SER A 495 -1.96 -27.26 17.89
N PRO A 496 -1.75 -25.93 17.78
CA PRO A 496 -0.62 -25.29 18.44
C PRO A 496 -0.58 -25.81 19.88
N ALA A 497 0.62 -26.02 20.44
CA ALA A 497 0.80 -26.54 21.80
C ALA A 497 0.34 -25.56 22.89
N HIS A 498 -0.65 -24.72 22.58
CA HIS A 498 -1.14 -23.58 23.31
C HIS A 498 -2.52 -23.90 23.88
N SER A 499 -2.78 -23.43 25.10
CA SER A 499 -4.07 -23.55 25.77
C SER A 499 -4.68 -22.16 26.00
N GLY A 500 -5.97 -22.11 26.31
CA GLY A 500 -6.68 -20.90 26.72
C GLY A 500 -6.70 -19.79 25.66
N LEU A 501 -6.23 -18.60 26.05
CA LEU A 501 -6.27 -17.37 25.25
C LEU A 501 -5.51 -17.49 23.92
N ARG A 502 -4.30 -18.06 23.92
CA ARG A 502 -3.45 -18.13 22.72
C ARG A 502 -4.02 -19.01 21.62
N GLN A 503 -4.68 -20.10 22.00
CA GLN A 503 -5.43 -20.93 21.06
C GLN A 503 -6.60 -20.16 20.44
N THR A 504 -7.26 -19.31 21.24
CA THR A 504 -8.38 -18.47 20.76
C THR A 504 -7.91 -17.43 19.75
N LEU A 505 -6.72 -16.84 19.93
CA LEU A 505 -6.13 -15.90 18.97
C LEU A 505 -5.82 -16.56 17.62
N PHE A 506 -5.34 -17.81 17.61
CA PHE A 506 -5.15 -18.56 16.38
C PHE A 506 -6.46 -18.85 15.65
N PHE A 507 -7.50 -19.26 16.38
CA PHE A 507 -8.84 -19.45 15.80
C PHE A 507 -9.39 -18.15 15.23
N PHE A 508 -9.24 -17.04 15.95
CA PHE A 508 -9.64 -15.73 15.47
C PHE A 508 -8.94 -15.38 14.16
N ALA A 509 -7.61 -15.56 14.11
CA ALA A 509 -6.84 -15.17 12.95
C ALA A 509 -7.19 -15.97 11.69
N GLU A 510 -7.56 -17.25 11.84
CA GLU A 510 -8.02 -18.06 10.72
C GLU A 510 -9.37 -17.57 10.15
N TRP A 511 -10.33 -17.29 11.03
CA TRP A 511 -11.63 -16.75 10.61
C TRP A 511 -11.51 -15.34 10.04
N ALA A 512 -10.66 -14.51 10.64
CA ALA A 512 -10.34 -13.19 10.12
C ALA A 512 -9.71 -13.28 8.73
N ASN A 513 -8.82 -14.26 8.47
CA ASN A 513 -8.25 -14.48 7.14
C ASN A 513 -9.32 -14.85 6.11
N VAL A 514 -10.26 -15.75 6.44
CA VAL A 514 -11.39 -16.08 5.55
C VAL A 514 -12.23 -14.84 5.23
N LEU A 515 -12.49 -14.00 6.24
CA LEU A 515 -13.21 -12.74 6.04
C LEU A 515 -12.44 -11.79 5.14
N VAL A 516 -11.12 -11.64 5.34
CA VAL A 516 -10.25 -10.80 4.51
C VAL A 516 -10.24 -11.29 3.07
N MET A 517 -10.06 -12.58 2.83
CA MET A 517 -10.07 -13.16 1.47
C MET A 517 -11.43 -12.99 0.78
N CYS A 518 -12.54 -13.17 1.51
CA CYS A 518 -13.88 -12.90 0.97
C CYS A 518 -14.13 -11.41 0.73
N GLY A 519 -13.61 -10.53 1.60
CA GLY A 519 -13.67 -9.08 1.43
C GLY A 519 -12.87 -8.60 0.22
N VAL A 520 -11.67 -9.15 0.01
CA VAL A 520 -10.84 -8.91 -1.18
C VAL A 520 -11.53 -9.42 -2.43
N ALA A 521 -12.13 -10.62 -2.40
CA ALA A 521 -12.94 -11.11 -3.53
C ALA A 521 -14.12 -10.17 -3.84
N SER A 522 -14.82 -9.68 -2.81
CA SER A 522 -15.91 -8.73 -2.97
C SER A 522 -15.44 -7.40 -3.59
N ALA A 523 -14.33 -6.86 -3.09
CA ALA A 523 -13.72 -5.61 -3.56
C ALA A 523 -13.19 -5.72 -4.99
N LEU A 524 -12.42 -6.77 -5.31
CA LEU A 524 -11.78 -6.92 -6.60
C LEU A 524 -12.71 -7.48 -7.67
N PHE A 525 -13.60 -8.40 -7.34
CA PHE A 525 -14.38 -9.11 -8.35
C PHE A 525 -15.85 -8.66 -8.43
N LEU A 526 -16.49 -8.33 -7.30
CA LEU A 526 -17.94 -8.08 -7.20
C LEU A 526 -18.35 -6.60 -7.07
N GLY A 527 -17.48 -5.66 -7.45
CA GLY A 527 -17.82 -4.24 -7.46
C GLY A 527 -17.81 -3.56 -6.08
N GLY A 528 -17.22 -4.18 -5.05
CA GLY A 528 -17.06 -3.56 -3.73
C GLY A 528 -18.36 -2.94 -3.17
N TRP A 529 -18.29 -1.65 -2.82
CA TRP A 529 -19.38 -0.85 -2.27
C TRP A 529 -20.27 -0.16 -3.34
N GLN A 530 -20.04 -0.41 -4.64
CA GLN A 530 -20.83 0.20 -5.72
C GLN A 530 -22.31 -0.23 -5.66
N ILE A 531 -23.21 0.71 -5.96
CA ILE A 531 -24.66 0.54 -5.87
C ILE A 531 -25.26 0.58 -7.29
N PRO A 532 -25.84 -0.55 -7.78
CA PRO A 532 -26.47 -0.62 -9.11
C PRO A 532 -27.44 0.55 -9.36
N GLY A 533 -27.25 1.27 -10.47
CA GLY A 533 -28.11 2.39 -10.86
C GLY A 533 -27.78 3.75 -10.22
N VAL A 534 -26.78 3.83 -9.33
CA VAL A 534 -26.36 5.08 -8.68
C VAL A 534 -24.89 5.35 -8.94
N SER A 535 -24.56 6.46 -9.60
CA SER A 535 -23.15 6.86 -9.81
C SER A 535 -22.44 7.17 -8.49
N ALA A 536 -21.14 6.86 -8.40
CA ALA A 536 -20.31 7.17 -7.22
C ALA A 536 -20.38 8.64 -6.77
N ALA A 537 -20.51 9.60 -7.70
CA ALA A 537 -20.66 11.03 -7.38
C ALA A 537 -21.96 11.35 -6.60
N ILE A 538 -23.05 10.61 -6.83
CA ILE A 538 -24.30 10.80 -6.09
C ILE A 538 -24.20 10.15 -4.70
N VAL A 539 -23.49 9.01 -4.60
CA VAL A 539 -23.21 8.34 -3.32
C VAL A 539 -22.42 9.26 -2.39
N GLU A 540 -21.47 10.01 -2.92
CA GLU A 540 -20.68 11.01 -2.17
C GLU A 540 -21.57 12.06 -1.49
N THR A 541 -22.57 12.59 -2.19
CA THR A 541 -23.39 13.70 -1.67
C THR A 541 -24.39 13.31 -0.57
N ARG A 542 -24.72 12.02 -0.40
CA ARG A 542 -25.77 11.58 0.54
C ARG A 542 -25.25 10.54 1.54
N PRO A 543 -25.19 10.83 2.85
CA PRO A 543 -24.68 9.90 3.85
C PRO A 543 -25.48 8.59 3.92
N GLY A 544 -26.79 8.62 3.64
CA GLY A 544 -27.61 7.41 3.59
C GLY A 544 -27.22 6.44 2.47
N LEU A 545 -26.75 6.95 1.32
CA LEU A 545 -26.25 6.11 0.23
C LEU A 545 -24.87 5.54 0.56
N GLN A 546 -24.03 6.28 1.27
CA GLN A 546 -22.74 5.77 1.74
C GLN A 546 -22.92 4.58 2.70
N ALA A 547 -23.86 4.68 3.64
CA ALA A 547 -24.21 3.58 4.54
C ALA A 547 -24.77 2.37 3.78
N LEU A 548 -25.60 2.60 2.75
CA LEU A 548 -26.11 1.53 1.89
C LEU A 548 -24.99 0.84 1.10
N GLY A 549 -24.03 1.59 0.55
CA GLY A 549 -22.86 1.04 -0.13
C GLY A 549 -22.02 0.15 0.80
N ALA A 550 -21.81 0.61 2.04
CA ALA A 550 -21.11 -0.19 3.04
C ALA A 550 -21.87 -1.46 3.45
N LEU A 551 -23.19 -1.35 3.62
CA LEU A 551 -24.04 -2.51 3.88
C LEU A 551 -23.97 -3.51 2.73
N LEU A 552 -24.00 -3.07 1.48
CA LEU A 552 -23.89 -3.94 0.31
C LEU A 552 -22.53 -4.64 0.24
N PHE A 553 -21.44 -3.93 0.51
CA PHE A 553 -20.11 -4.54 0.60
C PHE A 553 -20.06 -5.64 1.66
N LEU A 554 -20.63 -5.37 2.84
CA LEU A 554 -20.73 -6.35 3.93
C LEU A 554 -21.60 -7.54 3.53
N VAL A 555 -22.78 -7.32 2.96
CA VAL A 555 -23.68 -8.39 2.52
C VAL A 555 -23.04 -9.28 1.46
N LYS A 556 -22.35 -8.70 0.47
CA LYS A 556 -21.59 -9.45 -0.55
C LYS A 556 -20.50 -10.30 0.10
N SER A 557 -19.68 -9.70 0.96
CA SER A 557 -18.60 -10.40 1.67
C SER A 557 -19.13 -11.53 2.54
N TRP A 558 -20.22 -11.29 3.28
CA TRP A 558 -20.91 -12.30 4.09
C TRP A 558 -21.50 -13.43 3.26
N THR A 559 -22.06 -13.12 2.10
CA THR A 559 -22.58 -14.14 1.18
C THR A 559 -21.45 -15.05 0.70
N LEU A 560 -20.28 -14.51 0.39
CA LEU A 560 -19.09 -15.31 0.04
C LEU A 560 -18.61 -16.16 1.21
N ILE A 561 -18.55 -15.61 2.43
CA ILE A 561 -18.18 -16.36 3.64
C ILE A 561 -19.14 -17.54 3.84
N LEU A 562 -20.45 -17.29 3.79
CA LEU A 562 -21.46 -18.33 3.91
C LEU A 562 -21.34 -19.37 2.79
N GLY A 563 -21.00 -18.95 1.56
CA GLY A 563 -20.73 -19.84 0.45
C GLY A 563 -19.51 -20.74 0.68
N VAL A 564 -18.40 -20.18 1.15
CA VAL A 564 -17.18 -20.93 1.49
C VAL A 564 -17.46 -21.91 2.63
N VAL A 565 -18.12 -21.46 3.71
CA VAL A 565 -18.52 -22.32 4.82
C VAL A 565 -19.44 -23.43 4.32
N TRP A 566 -20.46 -23.11 3.54
CA TRP A 566 -21.37 -24.11 2.99
C TRP A 566 -20.66 -25.16 2.12
N LEU A 567 -19.74 -24.73 1.25
CA LEU A 567 -18.94 -25.65 0.43
C LEU A 567 -18.05 -26.57 1.28
N ARG A 568 -17.51 -26.10 2.41
CA ARG A 568 -16.75 -26.95 3.36
C ARG A 568 -17.58 -28.08 3.93
N TRP A 569 -18.90 -27.89 4.09
CA TRP A 569 -19.81 -28.89 4.65
C TRP A 569 -20.33 -29.86 3.59
N VAL A 570 -20.52 -29.39 2.37
CA VAL A 570 -21.04 -30.21 1.25
C VAL A 570 -19.96 -31.09 0.64
N LEU A 571 -18.73 -30.58 0.53
CA LEU A 571 -17.66 -31.31 -0.14
C LEU A 571 -17.10 -32.44 0.74
N PRO A 572 -16.88 -33.64 0.16
CA PRO A 572 -16.24 -34.73 0.89
C PRO A 572 -14.80 -34.35 1.23
N ARG A 573 -14.31 -34.89 2.35
CA ARG A 573 -12.92 -34.64 2.77
C ARG A 573 -11.94 -35.26 1.77
N VAL A 574 -10.99 -34.45 1.28
CA VAL A 574 -9.96 -34.86 0.33
C VAL A 574 -8.63 -35.00 1.06
N ARG A 575 -7.80 -36.00 0.69
CA ARG A 575 -6.47 -36.19 1.30
C ARG A 575 -5.52 -35.07 0.85
N LEU A 576 -4.52 -34.77 1.69
CA LEU A 576 -3.50 -33.74 1.42
C LEU A 576 -2.85 -33.91 0.03
N ASP A 577 -2.42 -35.13 -0.30
CA ASP A 577 -1.73 -35.44 -1.58
C ASP A 577 -2.65 -35.23 -2.79
N GLN A 578 -3.95 -35.47 -2.62
CA GLN A 578 -4.95 -35.22 -3.66
C GLN A 578 -5.21 -33.72 -3.82
N MET A 579 -5.18 -32.95 -2.72
CA MET A 579 -5.30 -31.49 -2.78
C MET A 579 -4.08 -30.86 -3.44
N THR A 580 -2.86 -31.27 -3.10
CA THR A 580 -1.64 -30.73 -3.72
C THR A 580 -1.55 -31.12 -5.20
N SER A 581 -1.88 -32.36 -5.56
CA SER A 581 -1.92 -32.78 -6.97
C SER A 581 -3.00 -32.07 -7.77
N LEU A 582 -4.20 -31.82 -7.21
CA LEU A 582 -5.24 -31.01 -7.84
C LEU A 582 -4.72 -29.60 -8.15
N CYS A 583 -4.01 -28.98 -7.20
CA CYS A 583 -3.45 -27.65 -7.35
C CYS A 583 -2.43 -27.58 -8.49
N TRP A 584 -1.42 -28.44 -8.45
CA TRP A 584 -0.31 -28.41 -9.40
C TRP A 584 -0.70 -28.93 -10.79
N ARG A 585 -1.59 -29.92 -10.87
CA ARG A 585 -2.01 -30.51 -12.14
C ARG A 585 -3.08 -29.70 -12.86
N TRP A 586 -3.95 -29.01 -12.12
CA TRP A 586 -5.12 -28.34 -12.69
C TRP A 586 -5.18 -26.84 -12.35
N LEU A 587 -5.19 -26.45 -11.07
CA LEU A 587 -5.41 -25.03 -10.72
C LEU A 587 -4.30 -24.11 -11.23
N VAL A 588 -3.02 -24.46 -11.03
CA VAL A 588 -1.88 -23.61 -11.42
C VAL A 588 -1.81 -23.46 -12.95
N PRO A 589 -1.84 -24.54 -13.75
CA PRO A 589 -1.88 -24.42 -15.21
C PRO A 589 -3.08 -23.60 -15.68
N LEU A 590 -4.27 -23.83 -15.11
CA LEU A 590 -5.48 -23.12 -15.50
C LEU A 590 -5.41 -21.63 -15.15
N ALA A 591 -4.86 -21.27 -13.99
CA ALA A 591 -4.63 -19.88 -13.60
C ALA A 591 -3.65 -19.18 -14.54
N LEU A 592 -2.54 -19.84 -14.92
CA LEU A 592 -1.56 -19.28 -15.85
C LEU A 592 -2.13 -19.13 -17.26
N THR A 593 -2.88 -20.11 -17.76
CA THR A 593 -3.59 -19.98 -19.05
C THR A 593 -4.60 -18.86 -19.00
N ALA A 594 -5.37 -18.72 -17.92
CA ALA A 594 -6.30 -17.61 -17.73
C ALA A 594 -5.57 -16.25 -17.68
N ALA A 595 -4.38 -16.17 -17.09
CA ALA A 595 -3.57 -14.96 -17.08
C ALA A 595 -3.09 -14.57 -18.49
N LEU A 596 -2.61 -15.53 -19.29
CA LEU A 596 -2.24 -15.30 -20.68
C LEU A 596 -3.44 -14.81 -21.51
N LEU A 597 -4.60 -15.44 -21.34
CA LEU A 597 -5.84 -15.04 -22.02
C LEU A 597 -6.30 -13.65 -21.58
N THR A 598 -6.13 -13.30 -20.30
CA THR A 598 -6.44 -11.95 -19.80
C THR A 598 -5.49 -10.92 -20.40
N GLY A 599 -4.21 -11.23 -20.55
CA GLY A 599 -3.23 -10.34 -21.19
C GLY A 599 -3.53 -10.15 -22.67
N LEU A 600 -3.91 -11.21 -23.38
CA LEU A 600 -4.35 -11.10 -24.77
C LEU A 600 -5.62 -10.25 -24.89
N TRP A 601 -6.55 -10.40 -23.94
CA TRP A 601 -7.78 -9.63 -23.89
C TRP A 601 -7.53 -8.13 -23.71
N THR A 602 -6.59 -7.74 -22.84
CA THR A 602 -6.26 -6.31 -22.63
C THR A 602 -5.55 -5.69 -23.82
N VAL A 603 -4.71 -6.46 -24.54
CA VAL A 603 -4.04 -6.01 -25.76
C VAL A 603 -4.99 -5.91 -26.95
N ALA A 604 -6.01 -6.78 -27.04
CA ALA A 604 -6.95 -6.82 -28.15
C ALA A 604 -7.87 -5.58 -28.25
N GLN A 605 -7.92 -4.71 -27.23
CA GLN A 605 -8.66 -3.44 -27.22
C GLN A 605 -10.10 -3.56 -27.77
N VAL A 606 -10.85 -4.53 -27.23
CA VAL A 606 -12.23 -4.81 -27.67
C VAL A 606 -13.12 -3.56 -27.51
N PRO A 607 -13.89 -3.17 -28.53
CA PRO A 607 -14.81 -2.03 -28.44
C PRO A 607 -15.78 -2.17 -27.25
N GLN A 608 -16.07 -1.05 -26.59
CA GLN A 608 -16.88 -1.01 -25.36
C GLN A 608 -18.25 -1.69 -25.50
N ALA A 609 -18.92 -1.51 -26.64
CA ALA A 609 -20.21 -2.14 -26.91
C ALA A 609 -20.11 -3.68 -26.96
N THR A 610 -19.10 -4.22 -27.64
CA THR A 610 -18.85 -5.67 -27.70
C THR A 610 -18.49 -6.22 -26.34
N GLN A 611 -17.69 -5.48 -25.55
CA GLN A 611 -17.37 -5.88 -24.19
C GLN A 611 -18.63 -5.99 -23.32
N LEU A 612 -19.53 -4.99 -23.40
CA LEU A 612 -20.79 -5.00 -22.66
C LEU A 612 -21.65 -6.22 -23.04
N VAL A 613 -21.79 -6.52 -24.34
CA VAL A 613 -22.51 -7.72 -24.81
C VAL A 613 -21.90 -8.99 -24.21
N ILE A 614 -20.58 -9.13 -24.27
CA ILE A 614 -19.90 -10.30 -23.70
C ILE A 614 -20.13 -10.40 -22.19
N SER A 615 -20.11 -9.26 -21.48
CA SER A 615 -20.33 -9.27 -20.04
C SER A 615 -21.78 -9.61 -19.66
N VAL A 616 -22.76 -9.10 -20.41
CA VAL A 616 -24.19 -9.45 -20.23
C VAL A 616 -24.45 -10.92 -20.55
N VAL A 617 -23.86 -11.44 -21.63
CA VAL A 617 -23.97 -12.87 -21.99
C VAL A 617 -23.34 -13.75 -20.93
N THR A 618 -22.16 -13.37 -20.41
CA THR A 618 -21.48 -14.10 -19.35
C THR A 618 -22.32 -14.10 -18.07
N PHE A 619 -22.86 -12.95 -17.68
CA PHE A 619 -23.78 -12.82 -16.54
C PHE A 619 -25.02 -13.71 -16.70
N ALA A 620 -25.67 -13.67 -17.86
CA ALA A 620 -26.83 -14.49 -18.16
C ALA A 620 -26.50 -15.99 -18.11
N LEU A 621 -25.38 -16.41 -18.68
CA LEU A 621 -24.93 -17.80 -18.64
C LEU A 621 -24.62 -18.28 -17.22
N SER A 622 -23.89 -17.46 -16.43
CA SER A 622 -23.60 -17.76 -15.03
C SER A 622 -24.89 -17.88 -14.19
N PHE A 623 -25.87 -17.00 -14.44
CA PHE A 623 -27.17 -17.07 -13.78
C PHE A 623 -27.95 -18.32 -14.19
N LEU A 624 -27.95 -18.69 -15.48
CA LEU A 624 -28.57 -19.93 -15.96
C LEU A 624 -27.92 -21.18 -15.34
N LEU A 625 -26.60 -21.20 -15.21
CA LEU A 625 -25.89 -22.29 -14.53
C LEU A 625 -26.30 -22.39 -13.06
N LEU A 626 -26.41 -21.27 -12.36
CA LEU A 626 -26.86 -21.23 -10.96
C LEU A 626 -28.34 -21.69 -10.83
N ALA A 627 -29.21 -21.23 -11.73
CA ALA A 627 -30.61 -21.65 -11.79
C ALA A 627 -30.75 -23.14 -12.08
N HIS A 628 -29.93 -23.67 -13.01
CA HIS A 628 -29.89 -25.10 -13.32
C HIS A 628 -29.40 -25.91 -12.12
N PHE A 629 -28.32 -25.46 -11.46
CA PHE A 629 -27.79 -26.12 -10.27
C PHE A 629 -28.84 -26.16 -9.14
N THR A 630 -29.49 -25.04 -8.82
CA THR A 630 -30.52 -24.98 -7.79
C THR A 630 -31.75 -25.82 -8.14
N HIS A 631 -32.14 -25.86 -9.42
CA HIS A 631 -33.19 -26.75 -9.91
C HIS A 631 -32.82 -28.22 -9.70
N ARG A 632 -31.63 -28.64 -10.11
CA ARG A 632 -31.13 -30.02 -9.93
C ARG A 632 -31.03 -30.42 -8.46
N VAL A 633 -30.57 -29.52 -7.59
CA VAL A 633 -30.56 -29.74 -6.14
C VAL A 633 -31.98 -29.92 -5.61
N ARG A 634 -32.93 -29.08 -6.03
CA ARG A 634 -34.34 -29.17 -5.63
C ARG A 634 -34.99 -30.48 -6.12
N GLU A 635 -34.72 -30.89 -7.35
CA GLU A 635 -35.17 -32.18 -7.89
C GLU A 635 -34.61 -33.35 -7.09
N THR A 636 -33.30 -33.33 -6.82
CA THR A 636 -32.61 -34.38 -6.05
C THR A 636 -33.20 -34.49 -4.64
N LEU A 637 -33.42 -33.35 -3.96
CA LEU A 637 -34.07 -33.30 -2.65
C LEU A 637 -35.51 -33.84 -2.68
N ARG A 638 -36.29 -33.55 -3.72
CA ARG A 638 -37.65 -34.08 -3.90
C ARG A 638 -37.68 -35.58 -4.19
N SER A 639 -36.70 -36.08 -4.93
CA SER A 639 -36.59 -37.49 -5.31
C SER A 639 -36.11 -38.39 -4.15
N THR A 640 -35.45 -37.80 -3.15
CA THR A 640 -34.88 -38.51 -2.02
C THR A 640 -35.97 -38.75 -0.96
N ARG A 641 -36.50 -39.99 -0.90
CA ARG A 641 -37.56 -40.44 0.02
C ARG A 641 -37.11 -40.65 1.48
N THR A 642 -35.91 -40.23 1.88
CA THR A 642 -35.58 -40.19 3.32
C THR A 642 -36.26 -38.98 3.95
N GLN A 643 -36.79 -39.13 5.17
CA GLN A 643 -37.33 -38.02 5.95
C GLN A 643 -36.20 -37.03 6.27
N LEU A 644 -35.89 -36.14 5.34
CA LEU A 644 -35.12 -34.95 5.60
C LEU A 644 -36.03 -34.03 6.42
N HIS A 645 -35.81 -33.99 7.73
CA HIS A 645 -36.36 -32.95 8.61
C HIS A 645 -35.73 -31.59 8.27
N LEU A 646 -35.99 -31.08 7.06
CA LEU A 646 -35.75 -29.70 6.68
C LEU A 646 -37.09 -28.98 6.78
N ASN A 647 -37.50 -28.64 8.01
CA ASN A 647 -38.53 -27.63 8.20
C ASN A 647 -37.84 -26.26 8.21
N PRO A 648 -38.04 -25.40 7.19
CA PRO A 648 -37.38 -24.10 7.14
C PRO A 648 -37.87 -23.09 8.19
N PHE A 649 -38.85 -23.45 9.04
CA PHE A 649 -39.43 -22.57 10.07
C PHE A 649 -39.51 -23.16 11.50
N LEU A 650 -38.60 -24.08 11.90
CA LEU A 650 -38.43 -24.47 13.30
C LEU A 650 -36.97 -24.32 13.80
#